data_AF-A0A3S4RP76-F1
#
_entry.id   AF-A0A3S4RP76-F1
#
_cell.length_a   1.000
_cell.length_b   1.000
_cell.length_c   1.000
_cell.angle_alpha   90.00
_cell.angle_beta   90.00
_cell.angle_gamma   90.00
#
_symmetry.space_group_name_H-M   'P 1'
#
loop_
_entity.id
_entity.type
_entity.pdbx_description
1 polymer ?
#
loop_
_entity_poly.entity_id
_entity_poly.type
_entity_poly.pdbx_seq_one_letter_code
_entity_poly.pdbx_strand_id
1 'polypeptide(L)'
;MKTTTLFILFVFSACFGFAQAPDASGILYVKKGETGNGSAWNNAIGELADALIAAKTLNETTPDLVKQIWVAKGTYHPLYSVKDANFGQADGRYNAFLLLDKVKLYGSFEGNETALSQRVPSSQNVSILDGSLNGQNSFHVVVAVGNNPESYFINGFTITNGYSLDIFSDQLTTIKGFEVNVQHGAGIYANVSISAEQCSFTNNGSALGGGIFINGSGTENALINRNIFENNSAMRGGGLYIGMNAEVRNNLINANAAVYMGGGGMCIAGGNVKVFNNNITNNNSQNQWGGGIYLFNGNYTIYNNYFKGNTHNLSDIEGTSYPDINFLQGTVDFDYNFVQKYKAGVGNNITTGSLQDAGDPNSNTIGYKVQVGNLDFNGRKRVQGGRIDIGYTETTHYMPDANGVVYVDQNTAFDGDGSSWAEAAKELAMVVDNAKINNDVKKVWVAKGTYLPQFKSALLNQNSVATTNVSKTFVWTPDLKLYGGFNGTEDASSFNLDNRDFTINETILSGNLNGNNTNNAQHVIVLSGNMGTTAEINGFTISEGQTSGGLSGMDETVNGNLISSRHGGAIYLHNASLLAQNLIIRNNTAINSFGGGNGAGIYFFSTSPSTTLKLSKVILSTNKAAIGGAAYHNGGTINYENVSLINNNADTRGGALYNGNTIASFVNNSFKGNKVLTAASNFGGGAIYNGNSTGTTVKFINSLFVENESPVGGAMTNNGNNTLDVSLVNCTFYKNIAVSNTGNATAAAVLMVGSPKITISNSIFFGNQVTDVDDVKDISPASAQITLKNNITETYGVNDADNNRVGANPLFFDANTGNFALQAGSLGINAGNNALYAATGRDLNTDKDLAGNPRLREANIDLGAFEEVGTLPVTLLSFQIKKENNSAVLTWETASEKDNAGFEIFRATDDKNFASIATIAGKGTTNDKNFASIATIAGKGTTNLKNNYTWYDRKPLNGINYYRLIQKDIDGKTEELGIKQLNFDLDEDQVLLYPNPVSTQANIQFVANTYQSISLTEISGKVLQRLSLNKTETEKAIMINHLPNGIYLLKLTGQGKNTILKMLKN
;
A
#
# COMPACT_ATOMS: atom_id res chain seq x y z
N MET A 1 -14.24 -76.41 6.65
CA MET A 1 -13.79 -75.66 7.84
C MET A 1 -12.29 -75.38 7.66
N LYS A 2 -11.88 -74.10 7.74
CA LYS A 2 -10.49 -73.55 7.70
C LYS A 2 -9.77 -73.57 6.33
N THR A 3 -9.68 -72.44 5.59
CA THR A 3 -8.76 -71.26 5.67
C THR A 3 -7.32 -71.53 5.25
N THR A 4 -6.94 -71.01 4.08
CA THR A 4 -5.59 -70.46 3.85
C THR A 4 -5.70 -69.30 2.84
N THR A 5 -5.47 -68.10 3.34
CA THR A 5 -5.42 -66.81 2.64
C THR A 5 -4.11 -66.71 1.87
N LEU A 6 -4.16 -66.48 0.55
CA LEU A 6 -3.00 -66.16 -0.27
C LEU A 6 -3.03 -64.64 -0.55
N PHE A 7 -2.13 -63.91 0.12
CA PHE A 7 -1.84 -62.50 -0.15
C PHE A 7 -1.23 -62.37 -1.55
N ILE A 8 -1.95 -61.76 -2.49
CA ILE A 8 -1.38 -61.26 -3.75
C ILE A 8 -0.99 -59.80 -3.50
N LEU A 9 0.32 -59.58 -3.54
CA LEU A 9 1.01 -58.30 -3.42
C LEU A 9 0.65 -57.42 -4.63
N PHE A 10 -0.06 -56.31 -4.42
CA PHE A 10 -0.17 -55.25 -5.42
C PHE A 10 1.14 -54.46 -5.45
N VAL A 11 1.86 -54.56 -6.56
CA VAL A 11 2.98 -53.70 -6.90
C VAL A 11 2.41 -52.35 -7.33
N PHE A 12 2.26 -51.41 -6.40
CA PHE A 12 2.14 -49.98 -6.70
C PHE A 12 3.56 -49.40 -6.74
N SER A 13 3.99 -49.05 -7.95
CA SER A 13 5.31 -48.50 -8.24
C SER A 13 5.43 -47.06 -7.69
N ALA A 14 6.37 -46.90 -6.75
CA ALA A 14 7.29 -45.78 -6.56
C ALA A 14 6.78 -44.32 -6.69
N CYS A 15 6.49 -43.72 -5.51
CA CYS A 15 6.74 -42.32 -5.06
C CYS A 15 5.56 -41.72 -4.25
N PHE A 16 5.24 -42.27 -3.08
CA PHE A 16 4.44 -41.52 -2.08
C PHE A 16 5.04 -41.72 -0.69
N GLY A 17 5.96 -40.81 -0.31
CA GLY A 17 6.57 -40.76 1.02
C GLY A 17 5.73 -40.01 2.07
N PHE A 18 4.64 -39.36 1.69
CA PHE A 18 3.79 -38.58 2.59
C PHE A 18 2.31 -38.71 2.21
N ALA A 19 1.44 -38.84 3.21
CA ALA A 19 -0.01 -38.71 3.00
C ALA A 19 -0.31 -37.27 2.52
N GLN A 20 -1.05 -37.14 1.41
CA GLN A 20 -1.46 -35.83 0.89
C GLN A 20 -2.37 -35.14 1.90
N ALA A 21 -2.12 -33.86 2.13
CA ALA A 21 -2.85 -33.08 3.11
C ALA A 21 -3.05 -31.66 2.56
N PRO A 22 -4.30 -31.21 2.31
CA PRO A 22 -4.54 -29.81 2.02
C PRO A 22 -4.20 -28.94 3.22
N ASP A 23 -4.07 -27.63 3.00
CA ASP A 23 -3.93 -26.66 4.07
C ASP A 23 -5.21 -26.55 4.94
N ALA A 24 -5.16 -25.69 5.97
CA ALA A 24 -6.31 -25.45 6.85
C ALA A 24 -7.55 -24.88 6.12
N SER A 25 -7.37 -24.33 4.91
CA SER A 25 -8.44 -23.77 4.07
C SER A 25 -8.99 -24.79 3.05
N GLY A 26 -8.41 -25.99 2.97
CA GLY A 26 -8.78 -27.01 1.99
C GLY A 26 -8.12 -26.84 0.62
N ILE A 27 -6.94 -26.21 0.55
CA ILE A 27 -6.17 -25.96 -0.68
C ILE A 27 -5.08 -27.02 -0.83
N LEU A 28 -5.00 -27.66 -2.01
CA LEU A 28 -3.82 -28.41 -2.44
C LEU A 28 -2.98 -27.56 -3.40
N TYR A 29 -1.66 -27.51 -3.12
CA TYR A 29 -0.68 -26.79 -3.92
C TYR A 29 0.05 -27.73 -4.87
N VAL A 30 0.15 -27.34 -6.15
CA VAL A 30 0.77 -28.14 -7.22
C VAL A 30 1.84 -27.32 -7.92
N LYS A 31 3.07 -27.85 -7.98
CA LYS A 31 4.19 -27.21 -8.66
C LYS A 31 5.05 -28.27 -9.36
N LYS A 32 5.16 -28.15 -10.68
CA LYS A 32 5.81 -29.13 -11.55
C LYS A 32 7.19 -29.56 -11.02
N GLY A 33 7.36 -30.86 -10.83
CA GLY A 33 8.64 -31.47 -10.44
C GLY A 33 8.96 -31.47 -8.94
N GLU A 34 8.11 -30.88 -8.09
CA GLU A 34 8.23 -30.99 -6.63
C GLU A 34 7.82 -32.40 -6.13
N THR A 35 8.12 -32.72 -4.87
CA THR A 35 7.87 -34.06 -4.29
C THR A 35 7.08 -34.01 -2.98
N GLY A 36 6.49 -32.86 -2.67
CA GLY A 36 5.75 -32.63 -1.44
C GLY A 36 4.34 -33.21 -1.44
N ASN A 37 3.64 -33.01 -0.32
CA ASN A 37 2.31 -33.59 -0.08
C ASN A 37 1.13 -32.65 -0.42
N GLY A 38 1.41 -31.43 -0.86
CA GLY A 38 0.43 -30.44 -1.28
C GLY A 38 -0.04 -29.46 -0.20
N SER A 39 0.53 -29.46 1.00
CA SER A 39 0.05 -28.61 2.11
C SER A 39 0.44 -27.14 2.03
N ALA A 40 1.42 -26.79 1.20
CA ALA A 40 1.93 -25.43 0.96
C ALA A 40 2.80 -25.40 -0.31
N TRP A 41 3.14 -24.22 -0.83
CA TRP A 41 4.01 -24.09 -2.01
C TRP A 41 5.40 -24.73 -1.86
N ASN A 42 6.01 -24.63 -0.68
CA ASN A 42 7.30 -25.27 -0.38
C ASN A 42 7.20 -26.78 -0.12
N ASN A 43 5.99 -27.33 -0.18
CA ASN A 43 5.68 -28.74 0.00
C ASN A 43 4.64 -29.18 -1.05
N ALA A 44 4.71 -28.63 -2.26
CA ALA A 44 3.72 -28.84 -3.30
C ALA A 44 3.81 -30.24 -3.94
N ILE A 45 2.68 -30.72 -4.47
CA ILE A 45 2.61 -31.95 -5.28
C ILE A 45 3.26 -31.68 -6.64
N GLY A 46 4.07 -32.62 -7.13
CA GLY A 46 4.82 -32.49 -8.38
C GLY A 46 4.00 -32.49 -9.66
N GLU A 47 2.84 -33.14 -9.67
CA GLU A 47 1.99 -33.28 -10.86
C GLU A 47 0.51 -33.02 -10.53
N LEU A 48 -0.19 -32.35 -11.44
CA LEU A 48 -1.63 -32.11 -11.29
C LEU A 48 -2.45 -33.41 -11.36
N ALA A 49 -2.00 -34.38 -12.18
CA ALA A 49 -2.67 -35.67 -12.29
C ALA A 49 -2.70 -36.41 -10.94
N ASP A 50 -1.60 -36.34 -10.17
CA ASP A 50 -1.52 -36.88 -8.82
C ASP A 50 -2.42 -36.14 -7.84
N ALA A 51 -2.41 -34.80 -7.90
CA ALA A 51 -3.22 -33.96 -7.02
C ALA A 51 -4.73 -34.22 -7.20
N LEU A 52 -5.20 -34.47 -8.43
CA LEU A 52 -6.60 -34.78 -8.71
C LEU A 52 -7.00 -36.18 -8.20
N ILE A 53 -6.12 -37.19 -8.31
CA ILE A 53 -6.36 -38.51 -7.71
C ILE A 53 -6.43 -38.40 -6.19
N ALA A 54 -5.50 -37.66 -5.58
CA ALA A 54 -5.46 -37.42 -4.15
C ALA A 54 -6.72 -36.70 -3.68
N ALA A 55 -7.12 -35.61 -4.35
CA ALA A 55 -8.32 -34.86 -4.03
C ALA A 55 -9.59 -35.71 -4.10
N LYS A 56 -9.72 -36.55 -5.14
CA LYS A 56 -10.83 -37.50 -5.27
C LYS A 56 -10.88 -38.45 -4.07
N THR A 57 -9.75 -39.11 -3.76
CA THR A 57 -9.65 -40.11 -2.69
C THR A 57 -9.93 -39.50 -1.31
N LEU A 58 -9.39 -38.31 -1.05
CA LEU A 58 -9.58 -37.55 0.19
C LEU A 58 -11.05 -37.15 0.36
N ASN A 59 -11.69 -36.64 -0.69
CA ASN A 59 -13.09 -36.21 -0.62
C ASN A 59 -14.09 -37.38 -0.56
N GLU A 60 -13.72 -38.57 -1.08
CA GLU A 60 -14.49 -39.80 -0.87
C GLU A 60 -14.48 -40.25 0.60
N THR A 61 -13.36 -40.00 1.31
CA THR A 61 -13.20 -40.37 2.72
C THR A 61 -13.75 -39.30 3.66
N THR A 62 -13.50 -38.03 3.36
CA THR A 62 -13.95 -36.87 4.14
C THR A 62 -14.50 -35.83 3.15
N PRO A 63 -15.84 -35.77 2.97
CA PRO A 63 -16.47 -34.84 2.05
C PRO A 63 -16.04 -33.39 2.30
N ASP A 64 -15.85 -32.63 1.21
CA ASP A 64 -15.48 -31.21 1.21
C ASP A 64 -14.13 -30.87 1.90
N LEU A 65 -13.25 -31.86 2.09
CA LEU A 65 -11.90 -31.67 2.66
C LEU A 65 -11.00 -30.86 1.72
N VAL A 66 -10.90 -31.28 0.47
CA VAL A 66 -10.24 -30.52 -0.59
C VAL A 66 -11.31 -29.68 -1.30
N LYS A 67 -11.15 -28.37 -1.24
CA LYS A 67 -12.06 -27.38 -1.83
C LYS A 67 -11.44 -26.72 -3.06
N GLN A 68 -10.12 -26.61 -3.09
CA GLN A 68 -9.39 -25.92 -4.15
C GLN A 68 -8.08 -26.64 -4.47
N ILE A 69 -7.65 -26.51 -5.72
CA ILE A 69 -6.31 -26.90 -6.17
C ILE A 69 -5.68 -25.70 -6.85
N TRP A 70 -4.52 -25.27 -6.35
CA TRP A 70 -3.74 -24.15 -6.89
C TRP A 70 -2.52 -24.68 -7.64
N VAL A 71 -2.41 -24.32 -8.91
CA VAL A 71 -1.41 -24.88 -9.83
C VAL A 71 -0.45 -23.78 -10.29
N ALA A 72 0.83 -23.95 -9.96
CA ALA A 72 1.89 -23.06 -10.42
C ALA A 72 2.10 -23.17 -11.94
N LYS A 73 2.79 -22.19 -12.51
CA LYS A 73 3.22 -22.16 -13.90
C LYS A 73 3.98 -23.43 -14.25
N GLY A 74 3.80 -23.90 -15.47
CA GLY A 74 4.40 -25.14 -15.96
C GLY A 74 3.45 -25.93 -16.84
N THR A 75 4.00 -26.95 -17.49
CA THR A 75 3.24 -27.86 -18.36
C THR A 75 2.93 -29.16 -17.63
N TYR A 76 1.67 -29.50 -17.57
CA TYR A 76 1.15 -30.69 -16.92
C TYR A 76 0.46 -31.57 -17.97
N HIS A 77 0.81 -32.85 -17.97
CA HIS A 77 0.23 -33.84 -18.87
C HIS A 77 -0.75 -34.74 -18.12
N PRO A 78 -1.83 -35.20 -18.77
CA PRO A 78 -2.71 -36.18 -18.17
C PRO A 78 -1.98 -37.53 -18.12
N LEU A 79 -1.55 -37.94 -16.91
CA LEU A 79 -0.77 -39.17 -16.72
C LEU A 79 -1.64 -40.42 -16.60
N TYR A 80 -2.91 -40.25 -16.25
CA TYR A 80 -3.79 -41.35 -15.85
C TYR A 80 -5.14 -41.30 -16.57
N SER A 81 -5.68 -42.49 -16.80
CA SER A 81 -7.01 -42.72 -17.33
C SER A 81 -8.07 -42.25 -16.36
N VAL A 82 -9.11 -41.67 -16.92
CA VAL A 82 -10.32 -41.27 -16.20
C VAL A 82 -11.43 -42.33 -16.28
N LYS A 83 -11.21 -43.41 -17.05
CA LYS A 83 -12.20 -44.49 -17.24
C LYS A 83 -12.43 -45.27 -15.97
N ASP A 84 -13.68 -45.65 -15.70
CA ASP A 84 -14.03 -46.43 -14.51
C ASP A 84 -13.23 -47.75 -14.41
N ALA A 85 -13.04 -48.43 -15.53
CA ALA A 85 -12.32 -49.70 -15.59
C ALA A 85 -10.79 -49.58 -15.37
N ASN A 86 -10.21 -48.38 -15.49
CA ASN A 86 -8.75 -48.18 -15.43
C ASN A 86 -8.35 -46.88 -14.70
N PHE A 87 -9.21 -46.36 -13.83
CA PHE A 87 -9.02 -45.06 -13.20
C PHE A 87 -7.70 -45.01 -12.43
N GLY A 88 -6.92 -43.95 -12.64
CA GLY A 88 -5.64 -43.77 -11.95
C GLY A 88 -4.48 -44.59 -12.50
N GLN A 89 -4.65 -45.25 -13.65
CA GLN A 89 -3.58 -45.98 -14.35
C GLN A 89 -3.35 -45.35 -15.73
N ALA A 90 -2.13 -45.47 -16.28
CA ALA A 90 -1.87 -44.99 -17.64
C ALA A 90 -2.63 -45.83 -18.69
N ASP A 91 -3.30 -45.16 -19.64
CA ASP A 91 -4.15 -45.76 -20.67
C ASP A 91 -4.05 -45.00 -22.02
N GLY A 92 -2.85 -44.48 -22.31
CA GLY A 92 -2.57 -43.76 -23.54
C GLY A 92 -3.54 -42.60 -23.75
N ARG A 93 -4.21 -42.56 -24.91
CA ARG A 93 -5.11 -41.45 -25.29
C ARG A 93 -6.34 -41.26 -24.40
N TYR A 94 -6.66 -42.23 -23.53
CA TYR A 94 -7.73 -42.09 -22.54
C TYR A 94 -7.31 -41.35 -21.27
N ASN A 95 -6.02 -41.02 -21.15
CA ASN A 95 -5.58 -40.18 -20.06
C ASN A 95 -6.18 -38.77 -20.19
N ALA A 96 -6.76 -38.27 -19.11
CA ALA A 96 -7.30 -36.92 -19.03
C ALA A 96 -7.24 -36.37 -17.59
N PHE A 97 -7.38 -35.06 -17.42
CA PHE A 97 -7.63 -34.46 -16.11
C PHE A 97 -9.13 -34.51 -15.79
N LEU A 98 -9.51 -35.18 -14.71
CA LEU A 98 -10.91 -35.23 -14.25
C LEU A 98 -11.22 -34.03 -13.34
N LEU A 99 -12.14 -33.15 -13.75
CA LEU A 99 -12.69 -32.16 -12.83
C LEU A 99 -13.59 -32.85 -11.79
N LEU A 100 -13.44 -32.44 -10.53
CA LEU A 100 -14.12 -33.05 -9.40
C LEU A 100 -15.27 -32.16 -8.90
N ASP A 101 -16.32 -32.80 -8.41
CA ASP A 101 -17.46 -32.16 -7.76
C ASP A 101 -16.97 -31.32 -6.56
N LYS A 102 -17.34 -30.04 -6.54
CA LYS A 102 -17.05 -29.03 -5.50
C LYS A 102 -15.57 -28.69 -5.30
N VAL A 103 -14.70 -29.09 -6.22
CA VAL A 103 -13.27 -28.72 -6.19
C VAL A 103 -12.98 -27.68 -7.25
N LYS A 104 -12.57 -26.49 -6.83
CA LYS A 104 -12.19 -25.40 -7.75
C LYS A 104 -10.74 -25.55 -8.20
N LEU A 105 -10.52 -25.60 -9.51
CA LEU A 105 -9.18 -25.72 -10.08
C LEU A 105 -8.70 -24.33 -10.58
N TYR A 106 -7.62 -23.83 -9.98
CA TYR A 106 -7.03 -22.53 -10.30
C TYR A 106 -5.58 -22.69 -10.80
N GLY A 107 -5.29 -22.18 -11.99
CA GLY A 107 -3.95 -22.07 -12.56
C GLY A 107 -3.45 -20.64 -12.54
N SER A 108 -2.30 -20.38 -13.18
CA SER A 108 -1.67 -19.05 -13.29
C SER A 108 -0.94 -18.52 -12.03
N PHE A 109 -0.40 -19.41 -11.19
CA PHE A 109 0.41 -19.03 -10.03
C PHE A 109 1.91 -19.06 -10.35
N GLU A 110 2.70 -18.17 -9.75
CA GLU A 110 4.17 -18.25 -9.72
C GLU A 110 4.63 -19.42 -8.82
N GLY A 111 3.88 -19.68 -7.74
CA GLY A 111 4.18 -20.71 -6.75
C GLY A 111 4.78 -20.16 -5.46
N ASN A 112 4.44 -18.93 -5.10
CA ASN A 112 4.85 -18.28 -3.84
C ASN A 112 3.72 -17.45 -3.20
N GLU A 113 2.53 -17.48 -3.79
CA GLU A 113 1.38 -16.68 -3.39
C GLU A 113 0.74 -17.20 -2.09
N THR A 114 0.33 -16.26 -1.25
CA THR A 114 -0.36 -16.47 0.02
C THR A 114 -1.87 -16.21 -0.08
N ALA A 115 -2.32 -15.57 -1.16
CA ALA A 115 -3.73 -15.26 -1.41
C ALA A 115 -4.07 -15.35 -2.90
N LEU A 116 -5.33 -15.68 -3.22
CA LEU A 116 -5.80 -15.80 -4.60
C LEU A 116 -5.68 -14.48 -5.39
N SER A 117 -5.74 -13.33 -4.71
CA SER A 117 -5.59 -12.00 -5.32
C SER A 117 -4.18 -11.67 -5.81
N GLN A 118 -3.15 -12.38 -5.33
CA GLN A 118 -1.76 -12.22 -5.78
C GLN A 118 -1.48 -12.93 -7.11
N ARG A 119 -2.39 -13.81 -7.52
CA ARG A 119 -2.32 -14.54 -8.78
C ARG A 119 -2.34 -13.58 -9.96
N VAL A 120 -1.43 -13.77 -10.91
CA VAL A 120 -1.35 -12.95 -12.13
C VAL A 120 -1.86 -13.79 -13.31
N PRO A 121 -3.16 -13.69 -13.67
CA PRO A 121 -3.70 -14.34 -14.87
C PRO A 121 -3.22 -13.58 -16.12
N SER A 122 -1.95 -13.77 -16.49
CA SER A 122 -1.32 -13.21 -17.70
C SER A 122 -0.38 -14.23 -18.34
N SER A 123 0.16 -13.88 -19.50
CA SER A 123 1.16 -14.69 -20.24
C SER A 123 2.46 -14.98 -19.48
N GLN A 124 2.65 -14.44 -18.27
CA GLN A 124 3.87 -14.63 -17.47
C GLN A 124 3.87 -15.93 -16.65
N ASN A 125 2.73 -16.32 -16.06
CA ASN A 125 2.66 -17.44 -15.10
C ASN A 125 1.82 -18.62 -15.62
N VAL A 126 1.86 -18.90 -16.91
CA VAL A 126 0.92 -19.82 -17.56
C VAL A 126 1.02 -21.26 -17.02
N SER A 127 -0.10 -21.79 -16.53
CA SER A 127 -0.29 -23.22 -16.26
C SER A 127 -0.90 -23.87 -17.50
N ILE A 128 -0.19 -24.82 -18.10
CA ILE A 128 -0.57 -25.47 -19.36
C ILE A 128 -1.01 -26.91 -19.07
N LEU A 129 -2.24 -27.25 -19.45
CA LEU A 129 -2.74 -28.62 -19.54
C LEU A 129 -2.56 -29.08 -20.98
N ASP A 130 -1.60 -29.96 -21.19
CA ASP A 130 -1.16 -30.37 -22.52
C ASP A 130 -1.46 -31.86 -22.74
N GLY A 131 -2.32 -32.14 -23.72
CA GLY A 131 -2.75 -33.48 -24.12
C GLY A 131 -1.73 -34.28 -24.93
N SER A 132 -0.54 -33.75 -25.21
CA SER A 132 0.49 -34.50 -25.93
C SER A 132 1.04 -35.67 -25.08
N LEU A 133 1.01 -36.87 -25.67
CA LEU A 133 1.35 -38.14 -25.02
C LEU A 133 2.22 -38.99 -25.96
N ASN A 134 3.52 -39.10 -25.72
CA ASN A 134 4.46 -40.03 -26.38
C ASN A 134 4.11 -40.42 -27.84
N GLY A 135 3.98 -39.43 -28.73
CA GLY A 135 3.71 -39.64 -30.16
C GLY A 135 2.23 -39.65 -30.58
N GLN A 136 1.31 -39.41 -29.65
CA GLN A 136 -0.13 -39.26 -29.87
C GLN A 136 -0.68 -38.13 -28.97
N ASN A 137 -1.98 -37.87 -29.05
CA ASN A 137 -2.67 -36.85 -28.24
C ASN A 137 -3.83 -37.50 -27.48
N SER A 138 -4.09 -37.05 -26.26
CA SER A 138 -5.29 -37.44 -25.49
C SER A 138 -6.56 -37.11 -26.27
N PHE A 139 -7.59 -37.94 -26.15
CA PHE A 139 -8.90 -37.66 -26.73
C PHE A 139 -9.51 -36.40 -26.12
N HIS A 140 -9.45 -36.29 -24.80
CA HIS A 140 -9.83 -35.11 -24.03
C HIS A 140 -8.67 -34.72 -23.15
N VAL A 141 -8.30 -33.45 -23.12
CA VAL A 141 -7.32 -32.96 -22.12
C VAL A 141 -7.98 -32.94 -20.74
N VAL A 142 -9.23 -32.48 -20.66
CA VAL A 142 -10.02 -32.38 -19.44
C VAL A 142 -11.40 -33.01 -19.62
N VAL A 143 -11.89 -33.69 -18.59
CA VAL A 143 -13.23 -34.28 -18.57
C VAL A 143 -13.98 -33.79 -17.33
N ALA A 144 -15.21 -33.34 -17.53
CA ALA A 144 -16.15 -32.98 -16.47
C ALA A 144 -17.43 -33.81 -16.62
N VAL A 145 -17.62 -34.79 -15.73
CA VAL A 145 -18.83 -35.62 -15.75
C VAL A 145 -19.50 -35.77 -14.39
N GLY A 146 -20.81 -35.64 -14.38
CA GLY A 146 -21.65 -35.84 -13.20
C GLY A 146 -23.05 -35.24 -13.33
N ASN A 147 -23.71 -35.10 -12.18
CA ASN A 147 -25.09 -34.62 -12.08
C ASN A 147 -25.24 -33.31 -11.30
N ASN A 148 -24.14 -32.73 -10.79
CA ASN A 148 -24.17 -31.54 -9.95
C ASN A 148 -23.67 -30.30 -10.71
N PRO A 149 -24.57 -29.48 -11.29
CA PRO A 149 -24.21 -28.49 -12.28
C PRO A 149 -23.44 -27.27 -11.73
N GLU A 150 -23.50 -26.96 -10.44
CA GLU A 150 -22.83 -25.78 -9.86
C GLU A 150 -21.38 -26.05 -9.40
N SER A 151 -20.90 -27.27 -9.59
CA SER A 151 -19.76 -27.78 -8.82
C SER A 151 -18.43 -27.83 -9.57
N TYR A 152 -18.44 -27.67 -10.90
CA TYR A 152 -17.29 -27.85 -11.77
C TYR A 152 -16.72 -26.49 -12.19
N PHE A 153 -15.52 -26.18 -11.72
CA PHE A 153 -14.88 -24.89 -11.93
C PHE A 153 -13.42 -25.05 -12.37
N ILE A 154 -13.06 -24.40 -13.47
CA ILE A 154 -11.68 -24.31 -13.96
C ILE A 154 -11.36 -22.87 -14.34
N ASN A 155 -10.20 -22.38 -13.90
CA ASN A 155 -9.80 -21.01 -14.21
C ASN A 155 -8.29 -20.85 -14.36
N GLY A 156 -7.87 -20.09 -15.38
CA GLY A 156 -6.47 -19.66 -15.52
C GLY A 156 -5.53 -20.70 -16.13
N PHE A 157 -6.03 -21.53 -17.05
CA PHE A 157 -5.24 -22.57 -17.74
C PHE A 157 -5.20 -22.38 -19.24
N THR A 158 -4.06 -22.69 -19.86
CA THR A 158 -4.01 -23.03 -21.29
C THR A 158 -4.29 -24.52 -21.45
N ILE A 159 -5.18 -24.90 -22.35
CA ILE A 159 -5.63 -26.27 -22.59
C ILE A 159 -5.41 -26.56 -24.07
N THR A 160 -4.50 -27.50 -24.36
CA THR A 160 -3.98 -27.69 -25.71
C THR A 160 -3.68 -29.15 -26.05
N ASN A 161 -3.55 -29.43 -27.35
CA ASN A 161 -3.17 -30.73 -27.90
C ASN A 161 -4.13 -31.88 -27.55
N GLY A 162 -5.41 -31.60 -27.30
CA GLY A 162 -6.46 -32.62 -27.38
C GLY A 162 -6.76 -32.96 -28.85
N TYR A 163 -6.93 -34.24 -29.19
CA TYR A 163 -7.21 -34.62 -30.58
C TYR A 163 -8.01 -35.92 -30.68
N SER A 164 -9.07 -35.92 -31.50
CA SER A 164 -9.91 -37.08 -31.79
C SER A 164 -10.45 -37.12 -33.24
N LEU A 165 -9.96 -36.23 -34.13
CA LEU A 165 -10.41 -36.14 -35.54
C LEU A 165 -9.97 -37.32 -36.41
N ASP A 166 -9.03 -38.13 -35.93
CA ASP A 166 -8.56 -39.35 -36.58
C ASP A 166 -9.47 -40.58 -36.32
N ILE A 167 -10.55 -40.41 -35.56
CA ILE A 167 -11.55 -41.46 -35.31
C ILE A 167 -12.77 -41.23 -36.21
N PHE A 168 -13.20 -42.29 -36.91
CA PHE A 168 -14.29 -42.24 -37.89
C PHE A 168 -15.56 -43.01 -37.48
N SER A 169 -15.61 -43.58 -36.27
CA SER A 169 -16.74 -44.35 -35.74
C SER A 169 -17.01 -43.99 -34.28
N ASP A 170 -18.29 -43.98 -33.86
CA ASP A 170 -18.68 -43.70 -32.48
C ASP A 170 -17.97 -44.66 -31.50
N GLN A 171 -17.11 -44.09 -30.65
CA GLN A 171 -16.43 -44.81 -29.59
C GLN A 171 -16.86 -44.25 -28.23
N LEU A 172 -17.55 -45.08 -27.46
CA LEU A 172 -18.05 -44.73 -26.13
C LEU A 172 -17.15 -45.33 -25.05
N THR A 173 -16.98 -44.60 -23.97
CA THR A 173 -16.36 -45.07 -22.74
C THR A 173 -17.20 -44.67 -21.53
N THR A 174 -16.94 -45.25 -20.36
CA THR A 174 -17.70 -44.97 -19.14
C THR A 174 -16.81 -44.29 -18.10
N ILE A 175 -17.24 -43.12 -17.64
CA ILE A 175 -16.58 -42.30 -16.64
C ILE A 175 -17.62 -41.89 -15.60
N LYS A 176 -17.40 -42.26 -14.33
CA LYS A 176 -18.37 -42.07 -13.23
C LYS A 176 -19.76 -42.63 -13.54
N GLY A 177 -19.84 -43.73 -14.29
CA GLY A 177 -21.10 -44.33 -14.73
C GLY A 177 -21.81 -43.61 -15.91
N PHE A 178 -21.22 -42.56 -16.48
CA PHE A 178 -21.76 -41.86 -17.66
C PHE A 178 -21.05 -42.28 -18.94
N GLU A 179 -21.81 -42.42 -20.03
CA GLU A 179 -21.25 -42.63 -21.36
C GLU A 179 -20.62 -41.34 -21.89
N VAL A 180 -19.35 -41.43 -22.30
CA VAL A 180 -18.55 -40.35 -22.85
C VAL A 180 -18.08 -40.76 -24.24
N ASN A 181 -18.38 -39.92 -25.24
CA ASN A 181 -17.90 -40.14 -26.61
C ASN A 181 -16.53 -39.49 -26.79
N VAL A 182 -15.54 -40.30 -27.12
CA VAL A 182 -14.14 -39.87 -27.30
C VAL A 182 -13.95 -38.87 -28.44
N GLN A 183 -14.92 -38.77 -29.34
CA GLN A 183 -14.86 -37.88 -30.50
C GLN A 183 -15.29 -36.44 -30.17
N HIS A 184 -15.76 -36.12 -28.97
CA HIS A 184 -16.30 -34.80 -28.63
C HIS A 184 -15.40 -34.07 -27.63
N GLY A 185 -15.26 -32.75 -27.69
CA GLY A 185 -14.60 -31.98 -26.63
C GLY A 185 -13.12 -32.33 -26.46
N ALA A 186 -12.29 -31.98 -27.44
CA ALA A 186 -10.87 -32.33 -27.38
C ALA A 186 -10.12 -31.57 -26.28
N GLY A 187 -10.38 -30.28 -26.10
CA GLY A 187 -9.90 -29.55 -24.92
C GLY A 187 -10.66 -29.98 -23.66
N ILE A 188 -11.97 -29.74 -23.62
CA ILE A 188 -12.86 -30.18 -22.54
C ILE A 188 -14.08 -30.92 -23.09
N TYR A 189 -14.34 -32.10 -22.54
CA TYR A 189 -15.63 -32.77 -22.62
C TYR A 189 -16.43 -32.53 -21.33
N ALA A 190 -17.67 -32.03 -21.45
CA ALA A 190 -18.57 -31.84 -20.33
C ALA A 190 -19.98 -32.38 -20.61
N ASN A 191 -20.49 -33.24 -19.72
CA ASN A 191 -21.90 -33.65 -19.73
C ASN A 191 -22.78 -32.90 -18.71
N VAL A 192 -22.18 -31.92 -18.04
CA VAL A 192 -22.72 -31.17 -16.91
C VAL A 192 -22.32 -29.71 -17.08
N SER A 193 -23.07 -28.79 -16.46
CA SER A 193 -22.71 -27.37 -16.48
C SER A 193 -21.33 -27.17 -15.82
N ILE A 194 -20.50 -26.33 -16.45
CA ILE A 194 -19.17 -25.96 -15.94
C ILE A 194 -19.04 -24.43 -15.92
N SER A 195 -18.22 -23.91 -15.01
CA SER A 195 -17.66 -22.56 -15.14
C SER A 195 -16.21 -22.66 -15.63
N ALA A 196 -15.98 -22.24 -16.87
CA ALA A 196 -14.66 -22.12 -17.45
C ALA A 196 -14.34 -20.63 -17.61
N GLU A 197 -13.33 -20.16 -16.89
CA GLU A 197 -13.02 -18.73 -16.79
C GLU A 197 -11.54 -18.41 -16.97
N GLN A 198 -11.20 -17.37 -17.74
CA GLN A 198 -9.80 -16.97 -17.93
C GLN A 198 -8.89 -18.10 -18.45
N CYS A 199 -9.45 -19.03 -19.23
CA CYS A 199 -8.73 -20.13 -19.87
C CYS A 199 -8.41 -19.81 -21.33
N SER A 200 -7.39 -20.47 -21.87
CA SER A 200 -7.05 -20.45 -23.30
C SER A 200 -7.16 -21.85 -23.88
N PHE A 201 -7.98 -22.04 -24.89
CA PHE A 201 -8.16 -23.30 -25.60
C PHE A 201 -7.49 -23.18 -26.95
N THR A 202 -6.41 -23.92 -27.17
CA THR A 202 -5.63 -23.79 -28.40
C THR A 202 -5.25 -25.12 -29.03
N ASN A 203 -5.29 -25.18 -30.36
CA ASN A 203 -4.84 -26.34 -31.15
C ASN A 203 -5.54 -27.67 -30.76
N ASN A 204 -6.81 -27.61 -30.34
CA ASN A 204 -7.58 -28.81 -30.03
C ASN A 204 -8.44 -29.22 -31.24
N GLY A 205 -8.56 -30.53 -31.48
CA GLY A 205 -9.24 -31.09 -32.66
C GLY A 205 -10.25 -32.19 -32.34
N SER A 206 -11.55 -32.01 -32.58
CA SER A 206 -12.57 -33.05 -32.30
C SER A 206 -13.67 -33.16 -33.36
N ALA A 207 -14.58 -34.12 -33.28
CA ALA A 207 -15.78 -34.10 -34.12
C ALA A 207 -16.72 -32.95 -33.70
N LEU A 208 -16.98 -32.78 -32.40
CA LEU A 208 -17.83 -31.71 -31.88
C LEU A 208 -17.10 -30.95 -30.77
N GLY A 209 -16.99 -29.63 -30.90
CA GLY A 209 -16.37 -28.79 -29.86
C GLY A 209 -14.87 -29.03 -29.77
N GLY A 210 -14.08 -28.38 -30.63
CA GLY A 210 -12.62 -28.58 -30.64
C GLY A 210 -12.02 -28.11 -29.31
N GLY A 211 -12.28 -26.86 -28.93
CA GLY A 211 -11.93 -26.34 -27.61
C GLY A 211 -12.78 -26.96 -26.50
N ILE A 212 -14.10 -26.75 -26.54
CA ILE A 212 -15.03 -27.28 -25.53
C ILE A 212 -16.27 -27.90 -26.18
N PHE A 213 -16.70 -29.05 -25.66
CA PHE A 213 -18.02 -29.62 -25.86
C PHE A 213 -18.80 -29.65 -24.55
N ILE A 214 -20.01 -29.09 -24.54
CA ILE A 214 -20.91 -29.12 -23.37
C ILE A 214 -22.31 -29.58 -23.81
N ASN A 215 -22.77 -30.73 -23.32
CA ASN A 215 -24.11 -31.24 -23.60
C ASN A 215 -24.62 -32.14 -22.48
N GLY A 216 -25.78 -31.82 -21.91
CA GLY A 216 -26.32 -32.50 -20.73
C GLY A 216 -27.69 -31.97 -20.31
N SER A 217 -28.27 -32.58 -19.29
CA SER A 217 -29.67 -32.39 -18.87
C SER A 217 -29.88 -31.47 -17.66
N GLY A 218 -28.87 -30.70 -17.27
CA GLY A 218 -28.93 -29.80 -16.11
C GLY A 218 -29.84 -28.57 -16.31
N THR A 219 -30.35 -28.00 -15.21
CA THR A 219 -31.17 -26.78 -15.23
C THR A 219 -30.35 -25.49 -15.23
N GLU A 220 -29.13 -25.54 -14.67
CA GLU A 220 -28.25 -24.37 -14.54
C GLU A 220 -27.45 -24.08 -15.81
N ASN A 221 -27.13 -22.80 -16.01
CA ASN A 221 -26.37 -22.34 -17.16
C ASN A 221 -24.88 -22.68 -16.99
N ALA A 222 -24.27 -23.29 -18.01
CA ALA A 222 -22.81 -23.28 -18.13
C ALA A 222 -22.31 -21.83 -18.28
N LEU A 223 -21.19 -21.49 -17.65
CA LEU A 223 -20.59 -20.15 -17.73
C LEU A 223 -19.25 -20.23 -18.46
N ILE A 224 -19.19 -19.61 -19.64
CA ILE A 224 -17.98 -19.51 -20.45
C ILE A 224 -17.59 -18.04 -20.53
N ASN A 225 -16.67 -17.63 -19.66
CA ASN A 225 -16.39 -16.23 -19.39
C ASN A 225 -14.91 -15.88 -19.49
N ARG A 226 -14.56 -14.79 -20.20
CA ARG A 226 -13.17 -14.28 -20.28
C ARG A 226 -12.15 -15.29 -20.82
N ASN A 227 -12.55 -16.18 -21.73
CA ASN A 227 -11.64 -17.17 -22.32
C ASN A 227 -11.12 -16.76 -23.69
N ILE A 228 -10.06 -17.43 -24.12
CA ILE A 228 -9.53 -17.39 -25.49
C ILE A 228 -9.77 -18.75 -26.13
N PHE A 229 -10.35 -18.77 -27.34
CA PHE A 229 -10.46 -19.96 -28.19
C PHE A 229 -9.75 -19.67 -29.49
N GLU A 230 -8.63 -20.33 -29.73
CA GLU A 230 -7.79 -20.04 -30.89
C GLU A 230 -7.27 -21.29 -31.60
N ASN A 231 -7.34 -21.31 -32.94
CA ASN A 231 -6.81 -22.41 -33.77
C ASN A 231 -7.37 -23.79 -33.42
N ASN A 232 -8.57 -23.88 -32.84
CA ASN A 232 -9.23 -25.16 -32.62
C ASN A 232 -9.99 -25.59 -33.88
N SER A 233 -10.11 -26.89 -34.08
CA SER A 233 -10.78 -27.47 -35.24
C SER A 233 -11.84 -28.48 -34.82
N ALA A 234 -12.99 -28.47 -35.47
CA ALA A 234 -13.95 -29.56 -35.29
C ALA A 234 -14.77 -29.86 -36.52
N MET A 235 -15.46 -31.02 -36.57
CA MET A 235 -16.51 -31.19 -37.59
C MET A 235 -17.63 -30.18 -37.38
N ARG A 236 -18.00 -29.84 -36.14
CA ARG A 236 -18.89 -28.72 -35.78
C ARG A 236 -18.40 -27.99 -34.53
N GLY A 237 -18.41 -26.66 -34.55
CA GLY A 237 -18.01 -25.84 -33.40
C GLY A 237 -16.52 -25.97 -33.10
N GLY A 238 -15.68 -25.42 -33.97
CA GLY A 238 -14.22 -25.53 -33.83
C GLY A 238 -13.74 -25.01 -32.47
N GLY A 239 -14.19 -23.83 -32.05
CA GLY A 239 -13.98 -23.34 -30.69
C GLY A 239 -14.90 -24.05 -29.68
N LEU A 240 -16.21 -23.94 -29.87
CA LEU A 240 -17.20 -24.41 -28.90
C LEU A 240 -18.37 -25.17 -29.53
N TYR A 241 -18.85 -26.19 -28.83
CA TYR A 241 -20.14 -26.82 -29.05
C TYR A 241 -21.00 -26.78 -27.78
N ILE A 242 -22.23 -26.26 -27.89
CA ILE A 242 -23.15 -26.08 -26.77
C ILE A 242 -24.50 -26.74 -27.08
N GLY A 243 -24.92 -27.69 -26.24
CA GLY A 243 -26.20 -28.40 -26.33
C GLY A 243 -27.13 -28.21 -25.12
N MET A 244 -26.77 -27.36 -24.16
CA MET A 244 -27.52 -27.08 -22.93
C MET A 244 -27.64 -25.57 -22.67
N ASN A 245 -28.29 -25.15 -21.58
CA ASN A 245 -28.33 -23.74 -21.19
C ASN A 245 -26.91 -23.21 -20.91
N ALA A 246 -26.59 -22.01 -21.42
CA ALA A 246 -25.26 -21.43 -21.24
C ALA A 246 -25.24 -19.90 -21.37
N GLU A 247 -24.27 -19.27 -20.69
CA GLU A 247 -23.87 -17.88 -20.91
C GLU A 247 -22.43 -17.84 -21.43
N VAL A 248 -22.28 -17.38 -22.68
CA VAL A 248 -20.99 -17.23 -23.37
C VAL A 248 -20.69 -15.74 -23.46
N ARG A 249 -19.75 -15.25 -22.64
CA ARG A 249 -19.47 -13.83 -22.55
C ARG A 249 -18.02 -13.43 -22.36
N ASN A 250 -17.67 -12.22 -22.82
CA ASN A 250 -16.33 -11.65 -22.66
C ASN A 250 -15.20 -12.52 -23.25
N ASN A 251 -15.49 -13.38 -24.24
CA ASN A 251 -14.49 -14.28 -24.82
C ASN A 251 -13.90 -13.71 -26.11
N LEU A 252 -12.67 -14.10 -26.40
CA LEU A 252 -12.07 -14.01 -27.73
C LEU A 252 -12.18 -15.39 -28.41
N ILE A 253 -12.94 -15.47 -29.51
CA ILE A 253 -13.11 -16.69 -30.32
C ILE A 253 -12.51 -16.39 -31.69
N ASN A 254 -11.23 -16.74 -31.88
CA ASN A 254 -10.44 -16.34 -33.03
C ASN A 254 -9.93 -17.53 -33.84
N ALA A 255 -9.94 -17.45 -35.18
CA ALA A 255 -9.23 -18.39 -36.04
C ALA A 255 -9.56 -19.89 -35.84
N ASN A 256 -10.76 -20.21 -35.37
CA ASN A 256 -11.21 -21.60 -35.23
C ASN A 256 -11.86 -22.10 -36.53
N ALA A 257 -11.82 -23.41 -36.77
CA ALA A 257 -12.23 -24.01 -38.05
C ALA A 257 -13.26 -25.12 -37.88
N ALA A 258 -14.34 -25.08 -38.67
CA ALA A 258 -15.27 -26.18 -38.84
C ALA A 258 -15.00 -26.90 -40.17
N VAL A 259 -14.62 -28.18 -40.13
CA VAL A 259 -14.20 -28.96 -41.31
C VAL A 259 -15.34 -29.69 -42.03
N TYR A 260 -16.54 -29.80 -41.41
CA TYR A 260 -17.67 -30.46 -42.05
C TYR A 260 -18.99 -29.70 -41.94
N MET A 261 -19.52 -29.39 -40.75
CA MET A 261 -20.74 -28.57 -40.62
C MET A 261 -20.46 -27.37 -39.70
N GLY A 262 -20.97 -26.17 -39.99
CA GLY A 262 -20.54 -24.91 -39.33
C GLY A 262 -20.74 -24.87 -37.80
N GLY A 263 -20.34 -23.84 -37.06
CA GLY A 263 -19.53 -22.68 -37.40
C GLY A 263 -18.17 -22.79 -36.69
N GLY A 264 -17.12 -22.38 -37.39
CA GLY A 264 -15.75 -22.52 -36.95
C GLY A 264 -15.52 -21.98 -35.54
N GLY A 265 -16.14 -20.85 -35.19
CA GLY A 265 -16.12 -20.32 -33.84
C GLY A 265 -16.96 -21.16 -32.89
N MET A 266 -18.28 -21.19 -33.12
CA MET A 266 -19.23 -21.83 -32.21
C MET A 266 -20.39 -22.52 -32.93
N CYS A 267 -20.79 -23.68 -32.41
CA CYS A 267 -22.02 -24.39 -32.77
C CYS A 267 -22.94 -24.48 -31.54
N ILE A 268 -24.19 -24.03 -31.67
CA ILE A 268 -25.21 -24.11 -30.62
C ILE A 268 -26.37 -24.95 -31.14
N ALA A 269 -26.68 -26.05 -30.44
CA ALA A 269 -27.60 -27.09 -30.90
C ALA A 269 -28.75 -27.39 -29.91
N GLY A 270 -28.96 -26.55 -28.90
CA GLY A 270 -30.04 -26.68 -27.91
C GLY A 270 -29.86 -25.75 -26.70
N GLY A 271 -30.87 -25.70 -25.82
CA GLY A 271 -30.87 -24.90 -24.60
C GLY A 271 -31.28 -23.43 -24.77
N ASN A 272 -31.37 -22.71 -23.66
CA ASN A 272 -31.46 -21.25 -23.61
C ASN A 272 -30.04 -20.68 -23.48
N VAL A 273 -29.49 -20.19 -24.59
CA VAL A 273 -28.10 -19.73 -24.66
C VAL A 273 -28.04 -18.22 -24.90
N LYS A 274 -27.29 -17.54 -24.04
CA LYS A 274 -26.95 -16.12 -24.18
C LYS A 274 -25.52 -15.97 -24.67
N VAL A 275 -25.31 -15.18 -25.71
CA VAL A 275 -23.99 -14.90 -26.29
C VAL A 275 -23.80 -13.39 -26.33
N PHE A 276 -22.92 -12.84 -25.50
CA PHE A 276 -22.75 -11.40 -25.44
C PHE A 276 -21.37 -10.92 -25.05
N ASN A 277 -20.99 -9.72 -25.48
CA ASN A 277 -19.67 -9.14 -25.21
C ASN A 277 -18.52 -10.04 -25.70
N ASN A 278 -18.65 -10.76 -26.82
CA ASN A 278 -17.57 -11.58 -27.35
C ASN A 278 -16.95 -10.92 -28.58
N ASN A 279 -15.66 -11.17 -28.81
CA ASN A 279 -15.03 -10.96 -30.11
C ASN A 279 -14.97 -12.31 -30.85
N ILE A 280 -15.69 -12.41 -31.96
CA ILE A 280 -15.80 -13.63 -32.77
C ILE A 280 -15.22 -13.33 -34.14
N THR A 281 -13.94 -13.67 -34.31
CA THR A 281 -13.14 -13.18 -35.43
C THR A 281 -12.41 -14.26 -36.20
N ASN A 282 -12.26 -14.07 -37.51
CA ASN A 282 -11.42 -14.92 -38.37
C ASN A 282 -11.75 -16.42 -38.33
N ASN A 283 -12.96 -16.80 -37.90
CA ASN A 283 -13.35 -18.20 -37.83
C ASN A 283 -13.85 -18.67 -39.20
N ASN A 284 -13.51 -19.90 -39.57
CA ASN A 284 -13.81 -20.45 -40.89
C ASN A 284 -14.70 -21.69 -40.83
N SER A 285 -15.58 -21.84 -41.81
CA SER A 285 -16.35 -23.07 -42.04
C SER A 285 -16.12 -23.58 -43.46
N GLN A 286 -15.90 -24.88 -43.64
CA GLN A 286 -15.71 -25.45 -44.98
C GLN A 286 -17.03 -25.52 -45.80
N ASN A 287 -18.20 -25.29 -45.18
CA ASN A 287 -19.52 -25.32 -45.81
C ASN A 287 -20.32 -24.04 -45.57
N GLN A 288 -21.50 -23.87 -46.19
CA GLN A 288 -22.33 -22.65 -46.21
C GLN A 288 -22.88 -22.18 -44.85
N TRP A 289 -22.55 -22.89 -43.77
CA TRP A 289 -23.03 -22.61 -42.42
C TRP A 289 -21.96 -21.78 -41.70
N GLY A 290 -22.29 -20.53 -41.37
CA GLY A 290 -21.38 -19.42 -41.06
C GLY A 290 -20.15 -19.76 -40.22
N GLY A 291 -19.00 -19.18 -40.58
CA GLY A 291 -17.73 -19.36 -39.90
C GLY A 291 -17.73 -18.91 -38.43
N GLY A 292 -18.48 -17.87 -38.07
CA GLY A 292 -18.61 -17.36 -36.70
C GLY A 292 -19.45 -18.28 -35.82
N ILE A 293 -20.79 -18.14 -35.91
CA ILE A 293 -21.75 -18.94 -35.14
C ILE A 293 -22.70 -19.71 -36.08
N TYR A 294 -22.94 -20.97 -35.71
CA TYR A 294 -24.00 -21.79 -36.30
C TYR A 294 -25.03 -22.20 -35.25
N LEU A 295 -26.31 -21.89 -35.51
CA LEU A 295 -27.43 -22.10 -34.61
C LEU A 295 -28.40 -23.15 -35.15
N PHE A 296 -28.77 -24.12 -34.32
CA PHE A 296 -29.72 -25.19 -34.64
C PHE A 296 -30.68 -25.44 -33.48
N ASN A 297 -31.99 -25.31 -33.70
CA ASN A 297 -33.07 -25.80 -32.84
C ASN A 297 -33.05 -25.29 -31.38
N GLY A 298 -33.38 -24.00 -31.15
CA GLY A 298 -33.46 -23.42 -29.80
C GLY A 298 -33.90 -21.96 -29.75
N ASN A 299 -33.85 -21.37 -28.54
CA ASN A 299 -34.12 -19.94 -28.29
C ASN A 299 -32.82 -19.26 -27.85
N TYR A 300 -32.37 -18.26 -28.60
CA TYR A 300 -31.05 -17.68 -28.46
C TYR A 300 -31.10 -16.17 -28.28
N THR A 301 -30.30 -15.64 -27.36
CA THR A 301 -30.16 -14.21 -27.09
C THR A 301 -28.73 -13.80 -27.40
N ILE A 302 -28.52 -12.96 -28.42
CA ILE A 302 -27.17 -12.61 -28.91
C ILE A 302 -27.02 -11.10 -29.01
N TYR A 303 -26.15 -10.49 -28.21
CA TYR A 303 -26.02 -9.03 -28.19
C TYR A 303 -24.64 -8.51 -27.84
N ASN A 304 -24.32 -7.28 -28.25
CA ASN A 304 -23.07 -6.61 -27.91
C ASN A 304 -21.79 -7.38 -28.28
N ASN A 305 -21.85 -8.23 -29.32
CA ASN A 305 -20.69 -8.97 -29.82
C ASN A 305 -20.05 -8.26 -31.02
N TYR A 306 -18.75 -8.47 -31.18
CA TYR A 306 -17.96 -8.00 -32.31
C TYR A 306 -17.63 -9.17 -33.26
N PHE A 307 -18.20 -9.15 -34.46
CA PHE A 307 -17.93 -10.12 -35.51
C PHE A 307 -17.07 -9.49 -36.61
N LYS A 308 -15.91 -10.10 -36.92
CA LYS A 308 -15.03 -9.63 -37.99
C LYS A 308 -14.17 -10.73 -38.59
N GLY A 309 -14.17 -10.82 -39.92
CA GLY A 309 -13.26 -11.66 -40.69
C GLY A 309 -13.65 -13.13 -40.72
N ASN A 310 -14.84 -13.49 -40.23
CA ASN A 310 -15.34 -14.85 -40.33
C ASN A 310 -15.62 -15.20 -41.80
N THR A 311 -15.38 -16.45 -42.20
CA THR A 311 -15.48 -16.90 -43.58
C THR A 311 -16.16 -18.26 -43.71
N HIS A 312 -16.59 -18.60 -44.92
CA HIS A 312 -16.84 -19.99 -45.32
C HIS A 312 -16.40 -20.24 -46.76
N ASN A 313 -16.12 -21.52 -47.10
CA ASN A 313 -15.42 -21.90 -48.34
C ASN A 313 -16.30 -22.02 -49.60
N LEU A 314 -17.60 -21.74 -49.55
CA LEU A 314 -18.48 -21.81 -50.74
C LEU A 314 -18.65 -20.42 -51.36
N SER A 315 -18.53 -20.35 -52.69
CA SER A 315 -18.82 -19.12 -53.46
C SER A 315 -20.23 -18.63 -53.15
N ASP A 316 -20.44 -17.30 -53.13
CA ASP A 316 -21.74 -16.64 -52.91
C ASP A 316 -22.76 -17.13 -53.97
N ILE A 317 -23.38 -18.29 -53.74
CA ILE A 317 -24.52 -18.75 -54.52
C ILE A 317 -25.72 -17.96 -53.97
N GLU A 318 -26.18 -16.99 -54.76
CA GLU A 318 -27.46 -16.28 -54.57
C GLU A 318 -27.58 -15.34 -53.35
N GLY A 319 -26.48 -14.77 -52.83
CA GLY A 319 -26.58 -13.71 -51.80
C GLY A 319 -27.14 -14.18 -50.44
N THR A 320 -27.12 -15.48 -50.18
CA THR A 320 -27.59 -16.14 -48.94
C THR A 320 -26.47 -16.47 -47.95
N SER A 321 -25.31 -15.86 -48.14
CA SER A 321 -24.06 -16.14 -47.43
C SER A 321 -23.92 -15.27 -46.17
N TYR A 322 -24.00 -15.92 -45.01
CA TYR A 322 -23.93 -15.27 -43.69
C TYR A 322 -22.76 -15.84 -42.87
N PRO A 323 -21.53 -15.36 -43.11
CA PRO A 323 -20.33 -15.92 -42.50
C PRO A 323 -20.21 -15.64 -41.01
N ASP A 324 -20.81 -14.56 -40.50
CA ASP A 324 -20.77 -14.23 -39.07
C ASP A 324 -21.76 -15.09 -38.26
N ILE A 325 -22.98 -15.28 -38.78
CA ILE A 325 -24.04 -16.04 -38.12
C ILE A 325 -24.96 -16.74 -39.12
N ASN A 326 -25.18 -18.04 -38.94
CA ASN A 326 -26.16 -18.81 -39.71
C ASN A 326 -27.12 -19.56 -38.78
N PHE A 327 -28.41 -19.56 -39.14
CA PHE A 327 -29.51 -20.12 -38.37
C PHE A 327 -30.43 -20.93 -39.28
N LEU A 328 -30.76 -22.17 -38.87
CA LEU A 328 -31.65 -23.08 -39.60
C LEU A 328 -33.04 -23.24 -38.97
N GLN A 329 -33.17 -23.29 -37.63
CA GLN A 329 -34.42 -23.56 -36.89
C GLN A 329 -34.37 -22.97 -35.46
N GLY A 330 -35.49 -22.40 -34.95
CA GLY A 330 -35.59 -21.76 -33.61
C GLY A 330 -36.02 -20.27 -33.62
N THR A 331 -35.82 -19.55 -32.51
CA THR A 331 -35.96 -18.07 -32.45
C THR A 331 -34.66 -17.43 -31.96
N VAL A 332 -34.19 -16.40 -32.67
CA VAL A 332 -32.99 -15.63 -32.28
C VAL A 332 -33.41 -14.20 -32.00
N ASP A 333 -33.13 -13.71 -30.80
CA ASP A 333 -33.24 -12.31 -30.47
C ASP A 333 -31.83 -11.70 -30.44
N PHE A 334 -31.56 -10.86 -31.43
CA PHE A 334 -30.22 -10.45 -31.86
C PHE A 334 -30.15 -8.92 -31.93
N ASP A 335 -29.33 -8.28 -31.10
CA ASP A 335 -29.38 -6.82 -30.96
C ASP A 335 -28.01 -6.20 -30.61
N TYR A 336 -27.73 -4.98 -31.06
CA TYR A 336 -26.48 -4.24 -30.77
C TYR A 336 -25.17 -5.01 -31.06
N ASN A 337 -25.15 -5.86 -32.08
CA ASN A 337 -23.93 -6.54 -32.52
C ASN A 337 -23.25 -5.76 -33.65
N PHE A 338 -21.91 -5.77 -33.68
CA PHE A 338 -21.14 -5.35 -34.85
C PHE A 338 -20.93 -6.55 -35.79
N VAL A 339 -21.41 -6.47 -37.02
CA VAL A 339 -21.38 -7.58 -38.01
C VAL A 339 -20.97 -7.10 -39.40
N GLN A 340 -20.32 -7.98 -40.18
CA GLN A 340 -19.99 -7.70 -41.59
C GLN A 340 -21.13 -8.06 -42.54
N LYS A 341 -21.74 -9.24 -42.37
CA LYS A 341 -22.87 -9.73 -43.18
C LYS A 341 -23.78 -10.61 -42.31
N TYR A 342 -25.09 -10.35 -42.36
CA TYR A 342 -26.11 -11.09 -41.62
C TYR A 342 -27.39 -11.30 -42.45
N LYS A 343 -28.24 -12.24 -42.03
CA LYS A 343 -29.52 -12.54 -42.69
C LYS A 343 -30.53 -11.42 -42.45
N ALA A 344 -31.20 -10.93 -43.50
CA ALA A 344 -32.19 -9.85 -43.38
C ALA A 344 -33.32 -10.23 -42.40
N GLY A 345 -33.72 -9.28 -41.53
CA GLY A 345 -34.78 -9.47 -40.53
C GLY A 345 -34.32 -9.67 -39.08
N VAL A 346 -33.03 -9.42 -38.78
CA VAL A 346 -32.39 -9.69 -37.49
C VAL A 346 -31.97 -8.36 -36.84
N GLY A 347 -32.84 -7.73 -36.03
CA GLY A 347 -32.56 -6.63 -35.08
C GLY A 347 -31.82 -5.35 -35.53
N ASN A 348 -31.52 -4.46 -34.56
CA ASN A 348 -30.75 -3.23 -34.78
C ASN A 348 -29.24 -3.53 -34.73
N ASN A 349 -28.59 -3.66 -35.88
CA ASN A 349 -27.16 -4.00 -35.95
C ASN A 349 -26.29 -2.85 -36.42
N ILE A 350 -25.06 -2.78 -35.90
CA ILE A 350 -24.06 -1.78 -36.25
C ILE A 350 -23.17 -2.37 -37.33
N THR A 351 -23.20 -1.80 -38.53
CA THR A 351 -22.37 -2.24 -39.67
C THR A 351 -21.24 -1.27 -39.97
N THR A 352 -21.31 -0.05 -39.44
CA THR A 352 -20.30 1.01 -39.53
C THR A 352 -20.37 1.88 -38.27
N GLY A 353 -19.24 2.44 -37.81
CA GLY A 353 -19.19 3.32 -36.63
C GLY A 353 -18.12 2.95 -35.59
N SER A 354 -18.00 3.77 -34.54
CA SER A 354 -17.15 3.49 -33.38
C SER A 354 -17.73 2.32 -32.57
N LEU A 355 -16.87 1.44 -32.05
CA LEU A 355 -17.26 0.38 -31.12
C LEU A 355 -17.29 0.86 -29.66
N GLN A 356 -16.67 2.01 -29.40
CA GLN A 356 -16.59 2.64 -28.09
C GLN A 356 -17.93 3.30 -27.75
N ASP A 357 -18.42 3.09 -26.53
CA ASP A 357 -19.70 3.61 -26.02
C ASP A 357 -20.93 3.27 -26.88
N ALA A 358 -20.80 2.30 -27.77
CA ALA A 358 -21.80 2.01 -28.80
C ALA A 358 -22.79 0.91 -28.40
N GLY A 359 -22.55 0.21 -27.29
CA GLY A 359 -23.49 -0.74 -26.72
C GLY A 359 -24.52 -0.06 -25.82
N ASP A 360 -25.60 -0.79 -25.50
CA ASP A 360 -26.66 -0.32 -24.61
C ASP A 360 -26.63 -1.09 -23.28
N PRO A 361 -26.31 -0.44 -22.14
CA PRO A 361 -26.30 -1.11 -20.84
C PRO A 361 -27.71 -1.37 -20.29
N ASN A 362 -28.75 -0.75 -20.87
CA ASN A 362 -30.13 -0.71 -20.38
C ASN A 362 -31.18 -1.21 -21.38
N SER A 363 -30.78 -1.87 -22.48
CA SER A 363 -31.72 -2.13 -23.59
C SER A 363 -33.00 -2.82 -23.14
N ASN A 364 -34.12 -2.27 -23.61
CA ASN A 364 -35.41 -2.19 -22.91
C ASN A 364 -36.29 -3.45 -23.05
N THR A 365 -35.69 -4.63 -23.24
CA THR A 365 -36.34 -5.94 -23.25
C THR A 365 -35.79 -6.77 -22.09
N ILE A 366 -36.67 -7.47 -21.37
CA ILE A 366 -36.46 -8.07 -20.03
C ILE A 366 -35.29 -9.09 -19.93
N GLY A 367 -34.56 -9.37 -21.02
CA GLY A 367 -33.44 -10.32 -21.07
C GLY A 367 -32.02 -9.76 -21.31
N TYR A 368 -31.85 -8.44 -21.53
CA TYR A 368 -30.62 -7.85 -22.10
C TYR A 368 -29.68 -7.10 -21.13
N LYS A 369 -30.06 -6.97 -19.85
CA LYS A 369 -29.27 -6.18 -18.90
C LYS A 369 -27.92 -6.85 -18.60
N VAL A 370 -26.84 -6.13 -18.88
CA VAL A 370 -25.53 -6.46 -18.29
C VAL A 370 -25.66 -6.27 -16.78
N GLN A 371 -25.55 -7.36 -16.03
CA GLN A 371 -25.66 -7.31 -14.58
C GLN A 371 -24.62 -6.34 -14.00
N VAL A 372 -25.06 -5.53 -13.04
CA VAL A 372 -24.20 -4.61 -12.29
C VAL A 372 -23.04 -5.39 -11.68
N GLY A 373 -21.81 -4.93 -11.91
CA GLY A 373 -20.59 -5.61 -11.43
C GLY A 373 -19.99 -6.64 -12.39
N ASN A 374 -20.60 -6.89 -13.55
CA ASN A 374 -19.98 -7.72 -14.59
C ASN A 374 -18.63 -7.15 -15.03
N LEU A 375 -17.63 -8.03 -15.18
CA LEU A 375 -16.29 -7.68 -15.63
C LEU A 375 -16.07 -8.03 -17.10
N ASP A 376 -15.24 -7.24 -17.78
CA ASP A 376 -14.75 -7.47 -19.14
C ASP A 376 -13.58 -8.49 -19.16
N PHE A 377 -13.00 -8.74 -20.33
CA PHE A 377 -11.85 -9.63 -20.49
C PHE A 377 -10.64 -9.22 -19.63
N ASN A 378 -10.39 -7.92 -19.47
CA ASN A 378 -9.29 -7.38 -18.67
C ASN A 378 -9.61 -7.30 -17.17
N GLY A 379 -10.86 -7.54 -16.77
CA GLY A 379 -11.29 -7.47 -15.37
C GLY A 379 -11.83 -6.10 -14.97
N ARG A 380 -12.13 -5.23 -15.93
CA ARG A 380 -12.77 -3.93 -15.73
C ARG A 380 -14.27 -4.09 -15.66
N LYS A 381 -14.97 -3.21 -14.94
CA LYS A 381 -16.44 -3.18 -15.01
C LYS A 381 -16.91 -2.95 -16.44
N ARG A 382 -17.90 -3.73 -16.89
CA ARG A 382 -18.51 -3.59 -18.22
C ARG A 382 -19.32 -2.31 -18.40
N VAL A 383 -19.94 -1.82 -17.32
CA VAL A 383 -20.69 -0.56 -17.37
C VAL A 383 -19.87 0.49 -16.63
N GLN A 384 -19.33 1.46 -17.37
CA GLN A 384 -18.58 2.61 -16.83
C GLN A 384 -19.29 3.90 -17.24
N GLY A 385 -19.54 4.81 -16.29
CA GLY A 385 -20.27 6.06 -16.59
C GLY A 385 -21.66 5.87 -17.24
N GLY A 386 -22.29 4.71 -17.07
CA GLY A 386 -23.57 4.37 -17.72
C GLY A 386 -23.46 4.02 -19.21
N ARG A 387 -22.28 3.66 -19.71
CA ARG A 387 -21.99 3.25 -21.10
C ARG A 387 -21.28 1.89 -21.14
N ILE A 388 -21.25 1.25 -22.30
CA ILE A 388 -20.60 -0.04 -22.55
C ILE A 388 -20.06 -0.11 -23.99
N ASP A 389 -18.85 -0.64 -24.17
CA ASP A 389 -18.23 -0.91 -25.46
C ASP A 389 -18.75 -2.21 -26.09
N ILE A 390 -18.73 -2.29 -27.43
CA ILE A 390 -19.05 -3.53 -28.16
C ILE A 390 -17.86 -4.50 -28.12
N GLY A 391 -18.15 -5.77 -27.83
CA GLY A 391 -17.14 -6.83 -27.78
C GLY A 391 -16.65 -7.11 -26.36
N TYR A 392 -15.50 -7.75 -26.26
CA TYR A 392 -14.98 -8.37 -25.02
C TYR A 392 -14.20 -7.47 -24.07
N THR A 393 -13.85 -6.25 -24.47
CA THR A 393 -13.06 -5.30 -23.66
C THR A 393 -13.78 -3.96 -23.53
N GLU A 394 -13.54 -3.24 -22.44
CA GLU A 394 -13.91 -1.84 -22.25
C GLU A 394 -12.69 -0.92 -22.39
N THR A 395 -12.91 0.21 -23.04
CA THR A 395 -11.99 1.35 -23.07
C THR A 395 -12.20 2.16 -21.79
N THR A 396 -11.15 2.29 -20.98
CA THR A 396 -11.28 3.00 -19.70
C THR A 396 -11.57 4.49 -19.92
N HIS A 397 -12.70 4.96 -19.40
CA HIS A 397 -13.03 6.37 -19.32
C HIS A 397 -13.10 6.77 -17.85
N TYR A 398 -12.04 7.41 -17.34
CA TYR A 398 -12.03 7.83 -15.94
C TYR A 398 -12.98 9.00 -15.75
N MET A 399 -13.94 8.80 -14.86
CA MET A 399 -15.03 9.72 -14.58
C MET A 399 -14.71 10.45 -13.28
N PRO A 400 -14.16 11.68 -13.31
CA PRO A 400 -13.98 12.43 -12.08
C PRO A 400 -15.33 12.73 -11.42
N ASP A 401 -15.35 12.87 -10.10
CA ASP A 401 -16.53 13.33 -9.37
C ASP A 401 -16.87 14.79 -9.67
N ALA A 402 -17.94 15.29 -9.05
CA ALA A 402 -18.39 16.68 -9.22
C ALA A 402 -17.33 17.75 -8.86
N ASN A 403 -16.28 17.37 -8.11
CA ASN A 403 -15.18 18.24 -7.72
C ASN A 403 -13.91 18.04 -8.57
N GLY A 404 -13.98 17.24 -9.64
CA GLY A 404 -12.85 16.92 -10.51
C GLY A 404 -11.90 15.88 -9.92
N VAL A 405 -12.33 15.07 -8.94
CA VAL A 405 -11.50 14.05 -8.26
C VAL A 405 -11.67 12.68 -8.93
N VAL A 406 -10.56 12.04 -9.28
CA VAL A 406 -10.52 10.61 -9.59
C VAL A 406 -9.92 9.83 -8.42
N TYR A 407 -10.57 8.75 -8.01
CA TYR A 407 -10.18 7.91 -6.87
C TYR A 407 -9.42 6.67 -7.34
N VAL A 408 -8.31 6.35 -6.65
CA VAL A 408 -7.42 5.24 -7.03
C VAL A 408 -7.11 4.34 -5.84
N ASP A 409 -7.43 3.06 -5.96
CA ASP A 409 -7.14 2.03 -4.95
C ASP A 409 -6.66 0.75 -5.62
N GLN A 410 -5.39 0.41 -5.50
CA GLN A 410 -4.86 -0.84 -6.09
C GLN A 410 -5.46 -2.10 -5.46
N ASN A 411 -6.07 -1.99 -4.28
CA ASN A 411 -6.64 -3.11 -3.53
C ASN A 411 -8.12 -3.34 -3.85
N THR A 412 -8.75 -2.50 -4.68
CA THR A 412 -10.13 -2.75 -5.10
C THR A 412 -10.24 -4.04 -5.91
N ALA A 413 -11.38 -4.72 -5.74
CA ALA A 413 -11.64 -6.03 -6.33
C ALA A 413 -11.73 -5.99 -7.87
N PHE A 414 -12.06 -4.84 -8.43
CA PHE A 414 -12.27 -4.60 -9.86
C PHE A 414 -11.69 -3.24 -10.26
N ASP A 415 -11.34 -3.07 -11.53
CA ASP A 415 -10.90 -1.76 -12.04
C ASP A 415 -12.14 -0.92 -12.41
N GLY A 416 -12.47 0.06 -11.58
CA GLY A 416 -13.60 0.98 -11.76
C GLY A 416 -13.26 2.22 -12.59
N ASP A 417 -14.22 3.14 -12.73
CA ASP A 417 -14.06 4.39 -13.49
C ASP A 417 -13.46 5.54 -12.67
N GLY A 418 -13.20 5.32 -11.39
CA GLY A 418 -12.59 6.27 -10.47
C GLY A 418 -13.52 7.42 -10.05
N SER A 419 -14.84 7.30 -10.19
CA SER A 419 -15.81 8.33 -9.78
C SER A 419 -16.09 8.40 -8.28
N SER A 420 -15.70 7.37 -7.53
CA SER A 420 -15.78 7.30 -6.07
C SER A 420 -14.83 6.22 -5.56
N TRP A 421 -14.64 6.09 -4.24
CA TRP A 421 -13.90 4.95 -3.69
C TRP A 421 -14.55 3.59 -4.00
N ALA A 422 -15.88 3.51 -4.08
CA ALA A 422 -16.58 2.28 -4.46
C ALA A 422 -16.37 1.91 -5.94
N GLU A 423 -16.04 2.91 -6.76
CA GLU A 423 -15.72 2.79 -8.18
C GLU A 423 -14.24 3.08 -8.45
N ALA A 424 -13.36 2.94 -7.45
CA ALA A 424 -11.96 3.37 -7.59
C ALA A 424 -11.25 2.68 -8.77
N ALA A 425 -10.44 3.46 -9.47
CA ALA A 425 -9.53 2.94 -10.47
C ALA A 425 -8.42 2.12 -9.79
N LYS A 426 -7.98 1.02 -10.40
CA LYS A 426 -6.94 0.17 -9.81
C LYS A 426 -5.54 0.71 -10.05
N GLU A 427 -5.31 1.27 -11.23
CA GLU A 427 -3.98 1.60 -11.72
C GLU A 427 -3.72 3.11 -11.78
N LEU A 428 -2.95 3.63 -10.82
CA LEU A 428 -2.58 5.05 -10.77
C LEU A 428 -1.90 5.51 -12.08
N ALA A 429 -1.02 4.68 -12.64
CA ALA A 429 -0.29 5.03 -13.86
C ALA A 429 -1.25 5.33 -15.02
N MET A 430 -2.35 4.58 -15.13
CA MET A 430 -3.36 4.78 -16.17
C MET A 430 -4.17 6.05 -15.94
N VAL A 431 -4.58 6.32 -14.69
CA VAL A 431 -5.31 7.54 -14.34
C VAL A 431 -4.49 8.78 -14.65
N VAL A 432 -3.21 8.76 -14.27
CA VAL A 432 -2.27 9.85 -14.51
C VAL A 432 -2.02 10.07 -16.00
N ASP A 433 -1.93 9.00 -16.79
CA ASP A 433 -1.78 9.10 -18.25
C ASP A 433 -3.05 9.66 -18.91
N ASN A 434 -4.23 9.19 -18.50
CA ASN A 434 -5.51 9.65 -19.03
C ASN A 434 -5.81 11.12 -18.68
N ALA A 435 -5.40 11.60 -17.50
CA ALA A 435 -5.52 12.99 -17.10
C ALA A 435 -4.81 13.98 -18.05
N LYS A 436 -3.91 13.50 -18.92
CA LYS A 436 -3.27 14.33 -19.96
C LYS A 436 -4.22 14.73 -21.08
N ILE A 437 -5.25 13.92 -21.33
CA ILE A 437 -6.24 14.12 -22.40
C ILE A 437 -7.64 14.42 -21.85
N ASN A 438 -7.90 14.10 -20.58
CA ASN A 438 -9.15 14.39 -19.89
C ASN A 438 -8.99 15.63 -18.99
N ASN A 439 -9.45 16.78 -19.51
CA ASN A 439 -9.37 18.06 -18.80
C ASN A 439 -10.28 18.15 -17.57
N ASP A 440 -11.23 17.23 -17.39
CA ASP A 440 -12.14 17.23 -16.23
C ASP A 440 -11.46 16.67 -14.98
N VAL A 441 -10.37 15.90 -15.15
CA VAL A 441 -9.56 15.40 -14.05
C VAL A 441 -8.68 16.52 -13.50
N LYS A 442 -9.03 17.03 -12.31
CA LYS A 442 -8.28 18.09 -11.62
C LYS A 442 -7.44 17.56 -10.47
N LYS A 443 -7.93 16.52 -9.81
CA LYS A 443 -7.33 15.92 -8.62
C LYS A 443 -7.36 14.42 -8.74
N VAL A 444 -6.36 13.77 -8.16
CA VAL A 444 -6.31 12.32 -8.02
C VAL A 444 -6.08 11.99 -6.55
N TRP A 445 -7.00 11.24 -5.96
CA TRP A 445 -6.93 10.76 -4.57
C TRP A 445 -6.51 9.30 -4.58
N VAL A 446 -5.42 8.99 -3.89
CA VAL A 446 -4.77 7.68 -3.95
C VAL A 446 -4.78 7.04 -2.56
N ALA A 447 -5.39 5.87 -2.46
CA ALA A 447 -5.42 5.08 -1.24
C ALA A 447 -4.02 4.60 -0.85
N LYS A 448 -3.90 4.08 0.36
CA LYS A 448 -2.69 3.40 0.83
C LYS A 448 -2.32 2.23 -0.09
N GLY A 449 -1.04 2.09 -0.38
CA GLY A 449 -0.56 1.08 -1.33
C GLY A 449 0.73 1.49 -2.02
N THR A 450 1.27 0.59 -2.83
CA THR A 450 2.52 0.76 -3.56
C THR A 450 2.25 0.76 -5.05
N TYR A 451 2.28 1.93 -5.66
CA TYR A 451 1.94 2.15 -7.06
C TYR A 451 3.20 2.22 -7.91
N LEU A 452 3.19 1.50 -9.02
CA LEU A 452 4.32 1.39 -9.95
C LEU A 452 4.03 2.15 -11.25
N PRO A 453 5.02 2.84 -11.83
CA PRO A 453 4.85 3.43 -13.14
C PRO A 453 4.80 2.34 -14.23
N GLN A 454 4.03 2.59 -15.29
CA GLN A 454 3.80 1.60 -16.37
C GLN A 454 4.17 2.08 -17.78
N PHE A 455 4.25 3.40 -17.99
CA PHE A 455 4.38 4.02 -19.32
C PHE A 455 5.74 4.69 -19.51
N LYS A 456 6.22 4.73 -20.76
CA LYS A 456 7.43 5.49 -21.10
C LYS A 456 7.17 6.99 -21.05
N SER A 457 8.20 7.77 -20.76
CA SER A 457 8.07 9.22 -20.67
C SER A 457 7.84 9.88 -22.04
N ALA A 458 8.43 9.32 -23.12
CA ALA A 458 8.33 9.83 -24.49
C ALA A 458 6.99 9.57 -25.21
N LEU A 459 6.12 8.70 -24.68
CA LEU A 459 4.88 8.30 -25.34
C LEU A 459 3.72 9.21 -24.92
N LEU A 460 3.78 10.46 -25.37
CA LEU A 460 2.63 11.35 -25.30
C LEU A 460 1.53 10.81 -26.23
N ASN A 461 0.38 10.41 -25.67
CA ASN A 461 -0.87 10.10 -26.37
C ASN A 461 -0.99 8.73 -27.08
N GLN A 462 -0.23 7.72 -26.66
CA GLN A 462 -0.47 6.33 -27.10
C GLN A 462 -0.40 5.43 -25.87
N ASN A 463 -1.50 4.75 -25.54
CA ASN A 463 -1.66 3.76 -24.45
C ASN A 463 -0.75 2.53 -24.60
N SER A 464 0.52 2.72 -24.96
CA SER A 464 1.49 1.72 -25.38
C SER A 464 2.40 1.40 -24.20
N VAL A 465 2.30 0.17 -23.70
CA VAL A 465 3.10 -0.35 -22.59
C VAL A 465 4.59 -0.38 -22.98
N ALA A 466 5.47 0.06 -22.07
CA ALA A 466 6.91 0.11 -22.31
C ALA A 466 7.52 -1.29 -22.58
N THR A 467 8.33 -1.43 -23.63
CA THR A 467 9.04 -2.67 -23.99
C THR A 467 10.31 -2.94 -23.14
N THR A 468 10.83 -1.92 -22.44
CA THR A 468 11.94 -2.04 -21.49
C THR A 468 11.56 -1.40 -20.17
N ASN A 469 11.66 -2.16 -19.07
CA ASN A 469 11.15 -1.79 -17.76
C ASN A 469 11.72 -0.46 -17.23
N VAL A 470 13.01 -0.17 -17.41
CA VAL A 470 13.68 1.01 -16.82
C VAL A 470 13.16 2.38 -17.28
N SER A 471 12.45 2.46 -18.41
CA SER A 471 11.89 3.73 -18.94
C SER A 471 10.51 4.09 -18.39
N LYS A 472 9.93 3.22 -17.55
CA LYS A 472 8.61 3.44 -16.95
C LYS A 472 8.68 4.58 -15.94
N THR A 473 7.82 5.58 -16.07
CA THR A 473 7.71 6.71 -15.15
C THR A 473 6.27 7.23 -15.04
N PHE A 474 5.95 7.97 -13.98
CA PHE A 474 4.74 8.79 -13.92
C PHE A 474 5.04 10.16 -14.58
N VAL A 475 4.51 10.38 -15.78
CA VAL A 475 4.50 11.71 -16.43
C VAL A 475 3.12 12.32 -16.29
N TRP A 476 3.01 13.57 -15.81
CA TRP A 476 1.70 14.23 -15.73
C TRP A 476 1.73 15.72 -16.00
N THR A 477 0.53 16.28 -16.19
CA THR A 477 0.32 17.68 -16.56
C THR A 477 0.39 18.60 -15.34
N PRO A 478 0.99 19.80 -15.43
CA PRO A 478 1.11 20.67 -14.26
C PRO A 478 -0.18 21.25 -13.66
N ASP A 479 -1.35 21.01 -14.27
CA ASP A 479 -2.65 21.31 -13.66
C ASP A 479 -3.15 20.20 -12.73
N LEU A 480 -2.54 19.02 -12.79
CA LEU A 480 -2.94 17.87 -12.01
C LEU A 480 -2.41 17.98 -10.58
N LYS A 481 -3.32 17.72 -9.63
CA LYS A 481 -3.01 17.65 -8.20
C LYS A 481 -3.11 16.22 -7.71
N LEU A 482 -2.03 15.70 -7.16
CA LEU A 482 -1.95 14.31 -6.70
C LEU A 482 -1.90 14.25 -5.17
N TYR A 483 -2.84 13.53 -4.56
CA TYR A 483 -2.98 13.42 -3.10
C TYR A 483 -2.94 11.95 -2.67
N GLY A 484 -2.00 11.60 -1.79
CA GLY A 484 -1.87 10.29 -1.15
C GLY A 484 -2.20 10.37 0.34
N GLY A 485 -2.15 9.25 1.06
CA GLY A 485 -2.46 9.22 2.50
C GLY A 485 -3.91 8.87 2.84
N PHE A 486 -4.67 8.28 1.92
CA PHE A 486 -6.08 7.93 2.12
C PHE A 486 -6.27 6.46 2.52
N ASN A 487 -7.24 6.19 3.37
CA ASN A 487 -7.66 4.83 3.70
C ASN A 487 -8.44 4.17 2.55
N GLY A 488 -9.05 4.97 1.67
CA GLY A 488 -9.88 4.50 0.56
C GLY A 488 -11.38 4.49 0.90
N THR A 489 -11.81 5.31 1.86
CA THR A 489 -13.21 5.35 2.34
C THR A 489 -13.71 6.77 2.60
N GLU A 490 -12.86 7.77 2.39
CA GLU A 490 -13.12 9.18 2.67
C GLU A 490 -14.06 9.81 1.62
N ASP A 491 -15.08 10.54 2.06
CA ASP A 491 -15.98 11.27 1.16
C ASP A 491 -15.39 12.64 0.79
N ALA A 492 -15.04 12.87 -0.47
CA ALA A 492 -14.40 14.13 -0.87
C ALA A 492 -15.27 15.37 -0.72
N SER A 493 -16.59 15.23 -0.59
CA SER A 493 -17.48 16.37 -0.36
C SER A 493 -17.38 16.92 1.06
N SER A 494 -16.90 16.12 2.03
CA SER A 494 -16.88 16.45 3.45
C SER A 494 -15.52 16.29 4.12
N PHE A 495 -14.58 15.57 3.49
CA PHE A 495 -13.29 15.25 4.09
C PHE A 495 -12.31 16.42 4.05
N ASN A 496 -11.74 16.76 5.22
CA ASN A 496 -10.66 17.72 5.32
C ASN A 496 -9.31 17.06 4.97
N LEU A 497 -8.65 17.54 3.92
CA LEU A 497 -7.35 17.04 3.45
C LEU A 497 -6.24 17.09 4.51
N ASP A 498 -6.36 17.93 5.54
CA ASP A 498 -5.39 18.02 6.63
C ASP A 498 -5.54 16.89 7.66
N ASN A 499 -6.64 16.11 7.61
CA ASN A 499 -6.89 15.01 8.53
C ASN A 499 -6.28 13.67 8.07
N ARG A 500 -5.51 13.64 6.99
CA ARG A 500 -4.88 12.41 6.47
C ARG A 500 -3.81 11.89 7.45
N ASP A 501 -3.84 10.60 7.71
CA ASP A 501 -2.78 9.91 8.45
C ASP A 501 -1.81 9.23 7.48
N PHE A 502 -0.69 9.91 7.20
CA PHE A 502 0.33 9.42 6.27
C PHE A 502 1.12 8.21 6.82
N THR A 503 1.01 7.90 8.11
CA THR A 503 1.71 6.76 8.73
C THR A 503 0.88 5.48 8.58
N ILE A 504 -0.43 5.57 8.87
CA ILE A 504 -1.34 4.42 8.73
C ILE A 504 -1.68 4.17 7.27
N ASN A 505 -1.87 5.23 6.48
CA ASN A 505 -2.30 5.14 5.10
C ASN A 505 -1.15 5.48 4.13
N GLU A 506 0.05 4.93 4.36
CA GLU A 506 1.20 5.23 3.50
C GLU A 506 0.90 4.90 2.03
N THR A 507 1.03 5.91 1.18
CA THR A 507 0.94 5.78 -0.28
C THR A 507 2.33 5.94 -0.87
N ILE A 508 2.80 4.89 -1.56
CA ILE A 508 4.17 4.79 -2.07
C ILE A 508 4.15 4.82 -3.60
N LEU A 509 4.92 5.73 -4.19
CA LEU A 509 5.29 5.70 -5.61
C LEU A 509 6.66 5.04 -5.71
N SER A 510 6.70 3.80 -6.18
CA SER A 510 7.93 3.00 -6.17
C SER A 510 8.50 2.80 -7.57
N GLY A 511 9.82 2.99 -7.67
CA GLY A 511 10.59 2.62 -8.84
C GLY A 511 10.90 1.12 -8.94
N ASN A 512 10.60 0.29 -7.93
CA ASN A 512 10.95 -1.14 -7.94
C ASN A 512 9.97 -1.98 -8.79
N LEU A 513 10.19 -2.03 -10.11
CA LEU A 513 9.21 -2.57 -11.07
C LEU A 513 9.02 -4.09 -11.02
N ASN A 514 9.95 -4.83 -10.40
CA ASN A 514 9.92 -6.29 -10.33
C ASN A 514 10.07 -6.83 -8.91
N GLY A 515 9.94 -5.96 -7.89
CA GLY A 515 9.97 -6.35 -6.49
C GLY A 515 11.34 -6.81 -5.95
N ASN A 516 12.42 -6.75 -6.75
CA ASN A 516 13.73 -7.27 -6.37
C ASN A 516 14.91 -6.32 -6.61
N ASN A 517 14.65 -5.02 -6.86
CA ASN A 517 15.66 -3.96 -7.02
C ASN A 517 16.67 -4.16 -8.17
N THR A 518 16.46 -5.13 -9.06
CA THR A 518 17.32 -5.35 -10.24
C THR A 518 16.83 -4.61 -11.48
N ASN A 519 15.61 -4.07 -11.45
CA ASN A 519 14.98 -3.42 -12.58
C ASN A 519 14.11 -2.25 -12.13
N ASN A 520 14.78 -1.15 -11.79
CA ASN A 520 14.12 0.02 -11.25
C ASN A 520 13.79 1.05 -12.34
N ALA A 521 12.73 1.82 -12.13
CA ALA A 521 12.43 3.01 -12.91
C ALA A 521 13.60 4.00 -12.84
N GLN A 522 14.01 4.54 -13.98
CA GLN A 522 15.06 5.57 -14.01
C GLN A 522 14.67 6.83 -13.27
N HIS A 523 13.43 7.26 -13.51
CA HIS A 523 12.78 8.37 -12.84
C HIS A 523 11.44 7.84 -12.35
N VAL A 524 11.13 7.94 -11.06
CA VAL A 524 9.77 7.60 -10.60
C VAL A 524 8.78 8.60 -11.18
N ILE A 525 9.13 9.89 -11.18
CA ILE A 525 8.28 10.99 -11.64
C ILE A 525 9.06 11.91 -12.60
N VAL A 526 8.42 12.33 -13.70
CA VAL A 526 8.94 13.34 -14.63
C VAL A 526 7.92 14.44 -14.87
N LEU A 527 8.34 15.70 -14.70
CA LEU A 527 7.61 16.89 -15.16
C LEU A 527 8.51 17.73 -16.06
N SER A 528 8.00 18.08 -17.23
CA SER A 528 8.77 18.79 -18.26
C SER A 528 7.91 19.85 -18.97
N GLY A 529 8.46 21.05 -19.14
CA GLY A 529 7.85 22.16 -19.85
C GLY A 529 7.24 23.24 -18.95
N ASN A 530 7.28 24.49 -19.42
CA ASN A 530 6.61 25.61 -18.78
C ASN A 530 5.13 25.59 -19.16
N MET A 531 4.29 25.14 -18.23
CA MET A 531 2.88 24.89 -18.49
C MET A 531 1.97 26.00 -17.93
N GLY A 532 2.54 27.15 -17.54
CA GLY A 532 1.78 28.31 -17.04
C GLY A 532 1.16 28.15 -15.65
N THR A 533 1.21 26.94 -15.07
CA THR A 533 0.64 26.59 -13.77
C THR A 533 1.65 25.79 -12.92
N THR A 534 1.27 25.45 -11.68
CA THR A 534 2.13 24.72 -10.73
C THR A 534 1.50 23.38 -10.38
N ALA A 535 2.22 22.30 -10.66
CA ALA A 535 1.83 20.95 -10.28
C ALA A 535 1.82 20.79 -8.76
N GLU A 536 0.95 19.94 -8.22
CA GLU A 536 0.89 19.68 -6.79
C GLU A 536 0.99 18.18 -6.49
N ILE A 537 1.84 17.82 -5.52
CA ILE A 537 1.92 16.47 -4.97
C ILE A 537 1.95 16.54 -3.45
N ASN A 538 1.12 15.72 -2.79
CA ASN A 538 0.97 15.80 -1.35
C ASN A 538 0.68 14.43 -0.70
N GLY A 539 1.49 14.02 0.28
CA GLY A 539 1.23 12.83 1.09
C GLY A 539 1.73 11.52 0.48
N PHE A 540 2.91 11.52 -0.16
CA PHE A 540 3.51 10.33 -0.77
C PHE A 540 4.92 10.03 -0.25
N THR A 541 5.22 8.74 -0.16
CA THR A 541 6.60 8.24 -0.17
C THR A 541 7.03 7.98 -1.62
N ILE A 542 8.21 8.44 -2.02
CA ILE A 542 8.79 8.23 -3.35
C ILE A 542 10.14 7.55 -3.18
N SER A 543 10.29 6.34 -3.73
CA SER A 543 11.48 5.53 -3.47
C SER A 543 11.87 4.61 -4.61
N GLU A 544 13.09 4.06 -4.50
CA GLU A 544 13.63 3.02 -5.37
C GLU A 544 13.76 3.45 -6.85
N GLY A 545 13.83 4.75 -7.12
CA GLY A 545 14.24 5.27 -8.43
C GLY A 545 15.75 5.12 -8.62
N GLN A 546 16.18 4.58 -9.77
CA GLN A 546 17.59 4.32 -10.04
C GLN A 546 17.96 4.64 -11.49
N THR A 547 18.78 5.66 -11.67
CA THR A 547 19.27 6.03 -12.99
C THR A 547 20.23 4.96 -13.53
N SER A 548 20.13 4.68 -14.83
CA SER A 548 20.98 3.70 -15.50
C SER A 548 22.24 4.42 -16.00
N GLY A 549 23.42 3.81 -15.82
CA GLY A 549 24.74 4.44 -15.97
C GLY A 549 25.14 4.93 -17.37
N GLY A 550 24.33 5.74 -18.04
CA GLY A 550 24.69 6.47 -19.25
C GLY A 550 24.87 5.62 -20.51
N LEU A 551 24.11 4.52 -20.68
CA LEU A 551 24.07 3.85 -22.00
C LEU A 551 23.49 4.84 -23.02
N SER A 552 24.23 5.07 -24.11
CA SER A 552 23.81 5.95 -25.20
C SER A 552 22.47 5.49 -25.80
N GLY A 553 21.51 6.42 -25.94
CA GLY A 553 20.21 6.16 -26.57
C GLY A 553 19.03 5.93 -25.62
N MET A 554 19.18 6.19 -24.31
CA MET A 554 18.10 6.08 -23.32
C MET A 554 17.51 7.41 -22.87
N ASP A 555 18.04 8.54 -23.35
CA ASP A 555 17.43 9.84 -23.08
C ASP A 555 16.12 9.97 -23.88
N GLU A 556 15.10 10.53 -23.25
CA GLU A 556 13.74 10.63 -23.81
C GLU A 556 13.34 12.10 -23.99
N THR A 557 12.49 12.39 -24.97
CA THR A 557 11.97 13.75 -25.17
C THR A 557 10.57 13.86 -24.59
N VAL A 558 10.37 14.77 -23.64
CA VAL A 558 9.07 15.05 -23.02
C VAL A 558 8.76 16.53 -23.19
N ASN A 559 7.62 16.86 -23.82
CA ASN A 559 7.21 18.23 -24.14
C ASN A 559 8.30 19.04 -24.87
N GLY A 560 9.02 18.40 -25.78
CA GLY A 560 10.11 19.01 -26.56
C GLY A 560 11.43 19.19 -25.79
N ASN A 561 11.50 18.83 -24.51
CA ASN A 561 12.74 18.90 -23.73
C ASN A 561 13.37 17.51 -23.58
N LEU A 562 14.71 17.45 -23.64
CA LEU A 562 15.46 16.22 -23.42
C LEU A 562 15.54 15.89 -21.93
N ILE A 563 15.06 14.71 -21.56
CA ILE A 563 15.10 14.14 -20.22
C ILE A 563 16.25 13.15 -20.19
N SER A 564 17.28 13.51 -19.41
CA SER A 564 18.47 12.68 -19.32
C SER A 564 18.25 11.52 -18.36
N SER A 565 18.56 10.32 -18.86
CA SER A 565 18.56 9.06 -18.12
C SER A 565 19.53 9.02 -16.92
N ARG A 566 20.28 10.09 -16.65
CA ARG A 566 21.38 10.13 -15.67
C ARG A 566 21.02 10.82 -14.35
N HIS A 567 19.99 11.66 -14.30
CA HIS A 567 19.70 12.52 -13.16
C HIS A 567 18.32 12.19 -12.54
N GLY A 568 18.03 12.62 -11.31
CA GLY A 568 16.64 12.56 -10.80
C GLY A 568 16.08 11.15 -10.66
N GLY A 569 16.59 10.34 -9.73
CA GLY A 569 16.06 8.99 -9.49
C GLY A 569 14.58 9.00 -9.07
N ALA A 570 14.23 9.85 -8.11
CA ALA A 570 12.84 10.01 -7.69
C ALA A 570 12.07 11.00 -8.57
N ILE A 571 12.47 12.28 -8.56
CA ILE A 571 11.77 13.35 -9.30
C ILE A 571 12.72 14.04 -10.27
N TYR A 572 12.34 14.10 -11.55
CA TYR A 572 13.00 14.90 -12.58
C TYR A 572 12.12 16.07 -13.02
N LEU A 573 12.60 17.30 -12.84
CA LEU A 573 11.92 18.54 -13.20
C LEU A 573 12.72 19.33 -14.23
N HIS A 574 12.09 19.64 -15.36
CA HIS A 574 12.70 20.42 -16.44
C HIS A 574 11.78 21.57 -16.88
N ASN A 575 12.14 22.82 -16.57
CA ASN A 575 11.33 24.01 -16.85
C ASN A 575 9.88 23.93 -16.31
N ALA A 576 9.63 23.11 -15.28
CA ALA A 576 8.31 22.87 -14.69
C ALA A 576 8.27 23.31 -13.22
N SER A 577 7.15 23.91 -12.79
CA SER A 577 6.94 24.32 -11.41
C SER A 577 6.23 23.23 -10.60
N LEU A 578 6.70 22.98 -9.38
CA LEU A 578 6.16 21.95 -8.47
C LEU A 578 5.99 22.49 -7.05
N LEU A 579 4.81 22.21 -6.47
CA LEU A 579 4.53 22.30 -5.05
C LEU A 579 4.45 20.88 -4.47
N ALA A 580 5.43 20.53 -3.64
CA ALA A 580 5.53 19.22 -2.99
C ALA A 580 5.38 19.36 -1.48
N GLN A 581 4.43 18.62 -0.89
CA GLN A 581 4.05 18.75 0.51
C GLN A 581 3.93 17.39 1.20
N ASN A 582 4.31 17.28 2.48
CA ASN A 582 4.14 16.03 3.27
C ASN A 582 4.72 14.80 2.53
N LEU A 583 5.93 14.92 1.99
CA LEU A 583 6.56 13.83 1.23
C LEU A 583 7.71 13.17 1.99
N ILE A 584 7.94 11.91 1.70
CA ILE A 584 9.17 11.20 2.04
C ILE A 584 9.86 10.77 0.73
N ILE A 585 11.06 11.27 0.45
CA ILE A 585 11.85 10.90 -0.73
C ILE A 585 13.08 10.15 -0.24
N ARG A 586 13.11 8.83 -0.46
CA ARG A 586 14.15 7.98 0.12
C ARG A 586 14.67 6.87 -0.79
N ASN A 587 15.90 6.42 -0.52
CA ASN A 587 16.53 5.29 -1.23
C ASN A 587 16.60 5.46 -2.76
N ASN A 588 16.66 6.70 -3.27
CA ASN A 588 16.82 6.92 -4.70
C ASN A 588 18.30 7.07 -5.03
N THR A 589 18.68 6.57 -6.21
CA THR A 589 20.08 6.54 -6.65
C THR A 589 20.23 7.18 -8.03
N ALA A 590 21.15 8.15 -8.14
CA ALA A 590 21.58 8.74 -9.40
C ALA A 590 23.10 8.64 -9.54
N ILE A 591 23.60 7.44 -9.87
CA ILE A 591 25.04 7.18 -9.96
C ILE A 591 25.37 6.59 -11.33
N ASN A 592 26.46 7.06 -11.92
CA ASN A 592 27.07 6.46 -13.09
C ASN A 592 28.49 6.03 -12.72
N SER A 593 28.92 4.83 -13.15
CA SER A 593 30.31 4.35 -13.10
C SER A 593 31.34 5.32 -13.72
N PHE A 594 30.90 6.30 -14.53
CA PHE A 594 31.74 7.33 -15.16
C PHE A 594 31.64 8.72 -14.51
N GLY A 595 30.87 8.89 -13.43
CA GLY A 595 30.65 10.17 -12.75
C GLY A 595 29.69 11.08 -13.53
N GLY A 596 28.57 11.48 -12.92
CA GLY A 596 27.67 12.48 -13.53
C GLY A 596 26.18 12.36 -13.22
N GLY A 597 25.74 11.42 -12.39
CA GLY A 597 24.35 11.39 -11.94
C GLY A 597 24.09 12.45 -10.86
N ASN A 598 23.04 13.23 -11.00
CA ASN A 598 22.80 14.42 -10.18
C ASN A 598 21.41 14.35 -9.53
N GLY A 599 21.28 14.78 -8.28
CA GLY A 599 19.99 14.98 -7.64
C GLY A 599 19.17 13.70 -7.54
N ALA A 600 19.62 12.69 -6.78
CA ALA A 600 18.95 11.39 -6.79
C ALA A 600 17.52 11.44 -6.23
N GLY A 601 17.29 12.24 -5.20
CA GLY A 601 15.93 12.56 -4.75
C GLY A 601 15.22 13.48 -5.76
N ILE A 602 15.77 14.66 -6.00
CA ILE A 602 15.20 15.64 -6.93
C ILE A 602 16.27 16.23 -7.86
N TYR A 603 16.02 16.20 -9.16
CA TYR A 603 16.75 17.00 -10.13
C TYR A 603 15.87 18.13 -10.66
N PHE A 604 16.29 19.37 -10.49
CA PHE A 604 15.57 20.57 -10.95
C PHE A 604 16.45 21.40 -11.88
N PHE A 605 16.00 21.54 -13.12
CA PHE A 605 16.62 22.40 -14.11
C PHE A 605 15.60 23.41 -14.63
N SER A 606 15.98 24.69 -14.66
CA SER A 606 15.19 25.72 -15.32
C SER A 606 16.05 26.77 -16.00
N THR A 607 15.61 27.23 -17.17
CA THR A 607 16.17 28.39 -17.86
C THR A 607 15.49 29.70 -17.49
N SER A 608 14.42 29.67 -16.68
CA SER A 608 13.65 30.86 -16.28
C SER A 608 13.60 31.02 -14.75
N PRO A 609 13.89 32.22 -14.21
CA PRO A 609 13.78 32.48 -12.77
C PRO A 609 12.34 32.37 -12.24
N SER A 610 11.32 32.45 -13.11
CA SER A 610 9.90 32.30 -12.73
C SER A 610 9.47 30.86 -12.48
N THR A 611 10.28 29.86 -12.85
CA THR A 611 9.98 28.46 -12.57
C THR A 611 10.31 28.17 -11.11
N THR A 612 9.36 27.59 -10.37
CA THR A 612 9.51 27.42 -8.92
C THR A 612 9.41 25.98 -8.45
N LEU A 613 10.32 25.56 -7.56
CA LEU A 613 10.18 24.34 -6.75
C LEU A 613 9.94 24.73 -5.30
N LYS A 614 8.79 24.31 -4.75
CA LYS A 614 8.42 24.57 -3.36
C LYS A 614 8.26 23.25 -2.61
N LEU A 615 9.03 23.07 -1.54
CA LEU A 615 8.93 21.92 -0.65
C LEU A 615 8.43 22.38 0.72
N SER A 616 7.41 21.72 1.27
CA SER A 616 6.94 21.95 2.64
C SER A 616 6.72 20.64 3.39
N LYS A 617 7.28 20.51 4.60
CA LYS A 617 7.15 19.28 5.41
C LYS A 617 7.62 18.03 4.66
N VAL A 618 8.78 18.12 4.02
CA VAL A 618 9.36 17.05 3.20
C VAL A 618 10.58 16.45 3.89
N ILE A 619 10.72 15.13 3.84
CA ILE A 619 11.91 14.42 4.29
C ILE A 619 12.62 13.86 3.06
N LEU A 620 13.87 14.28 2.81
CA LEU A 620 14.75 13.65 1.83
C LEU A 620 15.82 12.87 2.58
N SER A 621 15.81 11.54 2.48
CA SER A 621 16.73 10.71 3.26
C SER A 621 17.38 9.62 2.42
N THR A 622 18.61 9.23 2.78
CA THR A 622 19.31 8.07 2.20
C THR A 622 19.42 8.07 0.67
N ASN A 623 19.27 9.22 0.01
CA ASN A 623 19.44 9.32 -1.43
C ASN A 623 20.92 9.46 -1.78
N LYS A 624 21.34 8.88 -2.91
CA LYS A 624 22.75 8.84 -3.32
C LYS A 624 22.95 9.30 -4.76
N ALA A 625 23.77 10.32 -4.96
CA ALA A 625 24.09 10.86 -6.29
C ALA A 625 25.60 11.11 -6.46
N ALA A 626 26.06 11.47 -7.66
CA ALA A 626 27.42 12.00 -7.82
C ALA A 626 27.53 13.45 -7.29
N ILE A 627 26.47 14.24 -7.47
CA ILE A 627 26.35 15.63 -6.96
C ILE A 627 24.93 15.83 -6.42
N GLY A 628 24.79 16.39 -5.22
CA GLY A 628 23.49 16.67 -4.62
C GLY A 628 22.74 15.38 -4.32
N GLY A 629 23.15 14.63 -3.29
CA GLY A 629 22.55 13.33 -2.98
C GLY A 629 21.04 13.39 -2.83
N ALA A 630 20.55 14.38 -2.08
CA ALA A 630 19.13 14.66 -1.92
C ALA A 630 18.56 15.40 -3.14
N ALA A 631 19.17 16.53 -3.51
CA ALA A 631 18.70 17.31 -4.65
C ALA A 631 19.78 18.12 -5.36
N TYR A 632 19.55 18.36 -6.64
CA TYR A 632 20.38 19.19 -7.51
C TYR A 632 19.51 20.25 -8.18
N HIS A 633 19.92 21.51 -8.08
CA HIS A 633 19.22 22.65 -8.67
C HIS A 633 20.13 23.38 -9.65
N ASN A 634 19.61 23.71 -10.83
CA ASN A 634 20.25 24.60 -11.79
C ASN A 634 19.24 25.60 -12.39
N GLY A 635 19.37 26.87 -12.04
CA GLY A 635 18.43 27.93 -12.40
C GLY A 635 17.17 27.96 -11.52
N GLY A 636 16.17 28.73 -11.95
CA GLY A 636 14.87 28.86 -11.27
C GLY A 636 14.92 29.44 -9.85
N THR A 637 13.79 29.33 -9.14
CA THR A 637 13.64 29.73 -7.74
C THR A 637 13.20 28.54 -6.88
N ILE A 638 13.85 28.33 -5.73
CA ILE A 638 13.48 27.26 -4.79
C ILE A 638 13.10 27.82 -3.42
N ASN A 639 12.06 27.23 -2.80
CA ASN A 639 11.65 27.53 -1.43
C ASN A 639 11.45 26.24 -0.66
N TYR A 640 12.27 26.02 0.37
CA TYR A 640 12.23 24.83 1.20
C TYR A 640 11.82 25.26 2.61
N GLU A 641 10.71 24.73 3.10
CA GLU A 641 10.16 25.06 4.41
C GLU A 641 9.88 23.79 5.23
N ASN A 642 10.40 23.71 6.46
CA ASN A 642 10.22 22.52 7.31
C ASN A 642 10.69 21.23 6.61
N VAL A 643 11.80 21.30 5.88
CA VAL A 643 12.40 20.19 5.13
C VAL A 643 13.55 19.58 5.93
N SER A 644 13.55 18.25 6.05
CA SER A 644 14.63 17.49 6.67
C SER A 644 15.42 16.72 5.62
N LEU A 645 16.74 16.95 5.57
CA LEU A 645 17.67 16.29 4.68
C LEU A 645 18.63 15.44 5.50
N ILE A 646 18.45 14.13 5.47
CA ILE A 646 19.04 13.20 6.43
C ILE A 646 19.84 12.11 5.72
N ASN A 647 21.13 11.98 6.06
CA ASN A 647 21.98 10.87 5.59
C ASN A 647 22.01 10.72 4.06
N ASN A 648 21.94 11.82 3.32
CA ASN A 648 22.10 11.80 1.87
C ASN A 648 23.58 11.86 1.52
N ASN A 649 23.95 11.17 0.44
CA ASN A 649 25.33 10.99 0.04
C ASN A 649 25.56 11.51 -1.37
N ALA A 650 26.61 12.32 -1.55
CA ALA A 650 27.13 12.68 -2.85
C ALA A 650 28.55 12.14 -3.03
N ASP A 651 28.93 11.78 -4.25
CA ASP A 651 30.32 11.39 -4.49
C ASP A 651 31.26 12.59 -4.40
N THR A 652 30.89 13.76 -4.93
CA THR A 652 31.83 14.87 -5.12
C THR A 652 31.44 16.23 -4.53
N ARG A 653 30.17 16.64 -4.55
CA ARG A 653 29.75 17.99 -4.11
C ARG A 653 28.35 17.95 -3.52
N GLY A 654 28.15 18.66 -2.42
CA GLY A 654 26.82 18.83 -1.81
C GLY A 654 26.21 17.51 -1.40
N GLY A 655 26.61 16.94 -0.26
CA GLY A 655 26.12 15.61 0.17
C GLY A 655 24.59 15.54 0.20
N ALA A 656 23.92 16.60 0.62
CA ALA A 656 22.49 16.79 0.40
C ALA A 656 22.18 17.58 -0.88
N LEU A 657 22.63 18.84 -0.95
CA LEU A 657 22.16 19.80 -1.96
C LEU A 657 23.29 20.39 -2.80
N TYR A 658 23.01 20.55 -4.08
CA TYR A 658 23.75 21.42 -4.98
C TYR A 658 22.85 22.54 -5.51
N ASN A 659 23.29 23.78 -5.40
CA ASN A 659 22.61 24.95 -5.95
C ASN A 659 23.51 25.61 -7.01
N GLY A 660 23.06 25.66 -8.26
CA GLY A 660 23.74 26.32 -9.37
C GLY A 660 22.86 27.37 -10.04
N ASN A 661 23.28 28.63 -10.08
CA ASN A 661 22.52 29.75 -10.67
C ASN A 661 21.05 29.85 -10.18
N THR A 662 20.76 29.36 -8.97
CA THR A 662 19.42 29.28 -8.38
C THR A 662 19.21 30.38 -7.34
N ILE A 663 18.02 30.98 -7.31
CA ILE A 663 17.56 31.81 -6.19
C ILE A 663 16.94 30.88 -5.14
N ALA A 664 17.45 30.89 -3.92
CA ALA A 664 17.07 29.89 -2.93
C ALA A 664 16.70 30.50 -1.57
N SER A 665 15.61 30.00 -0.99
CA SER A 665 15.19 30.30 0.37
C SER A 665 14.95 29.01 1.16
N PHE A 666 15.60 28.90 2.31
CA PHE A 666 15.53 27.78 3.23
C PHE A 666 15.03 28.29 4.58
N VAL A 667 13.88 27.80 5.03
CA VAL A 667 13.23 28.17 6.28
C VAL A 667 12.98 26.93 7.13
N ASN A 668 13.39 26.96 8.40
CA ASN A 668 13.07 25.88 9.35
C ASN A 668 13.54 24.51 8.86
N ASN A 669 14.71 24.45 8.21
CA ASN A 669 15.22 23.20 7.62
C ASN A 669 16.30 22.56 8.49
N SER A 670 16.42 21.25 8.38
CA SER A 670 17.45 20.46 9.07
C SER A 670 18.29 19.66 8.08
N PHE A 671 19.61 19.77 8.19
CA PHE A 671 20.60 19.04 7.41
C PHE A 671 21.43 18.19 8.37
N LYS A 672 21.16 16.89 8.41
CA LYS A 672 21.76 15.97 9.36
C LYS A 672 22.49 14.81 8.68
N GLY A 673 23.76 14.58 9.04
CA GLY A 673 24.49 13.37 8.63
C GLY A 673 24.76 13.24 7.13
N ASN A 674 24.64 14.33 6.36
CA ASN A 674 24.85 14.26 4.92
C ASN A 674 26.35 14.29 4.59
N LYS A 675 26.74 13.53 3.57
CA LYS A 675 28.15 13.25 3.32
C LYS A 675 28.58 13.39 1.87
N VAL A 676 29.80 13.92 1.68
CA VAL A 676 30.56 13.78 0.43
C VAL A 676 31.59 12.66 0.59
N LEU A 677 31.59 11.68 -0.33
CA LEU A 677 32.36 10.44 -0.17
C LEU A 677 33.79 10.50 -0.75
N THR A 678 34.06 11.31 -1.77
CA THR A 678 35.34 11.26 -2.49
C THR A 678 36.32 12.31 -1.98
N ALA A 679 37.40 11.85 -1.32
CA ALA A 679 38.43 12.71 -0.73
C ALA A 679 39.21 13.62 -1.70
N ALA A 680 39.18 13.34 -3.01
CA ALA A 680 39.98 14.05 -4.02
C ALA A 680 39.32 15.34 -4.56
N SER A 681 38.10 15.70 -4.13
CA SER A 681 37.45 16.91 -4.64
C SER A 681 37.92 18.16 -3.90
N ASN A 682 38.44 19.14 -4.64
CA ASN A 682 38.67 20.51 -4.14
C ASN A 682 37.37 21.29 -3.88
N PHE A 683 36.23 20.61 -3.96
CA PHE A 683 34.89 21.15 -3.94
C PHE A 683 34.08 20.20 -3.04
N GLY A 684 33.52 20.69 -1.93
CA GLY A 684 32.90 19.83 -0.92
C GLY A 684 31.50 20.28 -0.51
N GLY A 685 31.26 20.48 0.79
CA GLY A 685 29.93 20.78 1.33
C GLY A 685 29.18 19.51 1.69
N GLY A 686 29.34 19.01 2.92
CA GLY A 686 28.71 17.76 3.35
C GLY A 686 27.19 17.86 3.34
N ALA A 687 26.65 19.00 3.72
CA ALA A 687 25.24 19.34 3.48
C ALA A 687 25.05 19.98 2.10
N ILE A 688 25.70 21.11 1.84
CA ILE A 688 25.34 22.00 0.72
C ILE A 688 26.55 22.50 -0.03
N TYR A 689 26.45 22.51 -1.36
CA TYR A 689 27.34 23.24 -2.24
C TYR A 689 26.57 24.31 -3.02
N ASN A 690 26.95 25.57 -2.84
CA ASN A 690 26.45 26.70 -3.62
C ASN A 690 27.51 27.08 -4.66
N GLY A 691 27.21 26.92 -5.95
CA GLY A 691 28.14 27.13 -7.06
C GLY A 691 27.56 27.99 -8.15
N ASN A 692 27.74 29.31 -8.07
CA ASN A 692 27.02 30.27 -8.92
C ASN A 692 27.97 31.24 -9.63
N SER A 693 27.63 31.63 -10.87
CA SER A 693 28.43 32.56 -11.68
C SER A 693 27.83 33.97 -11.80
N THR A 694 26.52 34.19 -11.57
CA THR A 694 25.87 35.51 -11.73
C THR A 694 24.70 35.79 -10.78
N GLY A 695 24.78 36.85 -9.96
CA GLY A 695 23.65 37.60 -9.38
C GLY A 695 22.63 36.81 -8.55
N THR A 696 23.09 35.81 -7.78
CA THR A 696 22.21 34.88 -7.05
C THR A 696 22.18 35.15 -5.56
N THR A 697 21.01 34.95 -4.95
CA THR A 697 20.83 35.05 -3.50
C THR A 697 20.40 33.70 -2.92
N VAL A 698 21.07 33.27 -1.85
CA VAL A 698 20.76 32.04 -1.11
C VAL A 698 20.54 32.41 0.36
N LYS A 699 19.34 32.18 0.89
CA LYS A 699 18.97 32.53 2.26
C LYS A 699 18.68 31.29 3.09
N PHE A 700 19.24 31.23 4.29
CA PHE A 700 18.92 30.26 5.32
C PHE A 700 18.42 30.99 6.55
N ILE A 701 17.22 30.64 6.99
CA ILE A 701 16.54 31.24 8.12
C ILE A 701 16.14 30.11 9.04
N ASN A 702 16.53 30.21 10.31
CA ASN A 702 16.17 29.23 11.32
C ASN A 702 16.52 27.77 10.94
N SER A 703 17.74 27.52 10.48
CA SER A 703 18.13 26.22 9.93
C SER A 703 19.25 25.56 10.72
N LEU A 704 19.23 24.23 10.77
CA LEU A 704 20.14 23.40 11.55
C LEU A 704 21.04 22.56 10.63
N PHE A 705 22.35 22.56 10.91
CA PHE A 705 23.38 21.79 10.20
C PHE A 705 24.17 20.97 11.20
N VAL A 706 23.93 19.66 11.23
CA VAL A 706 24.46 18.76 12.26
C VAL A 706 25.17 17.57 11.63
N GLU A 707 26.39 17.30 12.08
CA GLU A 707 27.11 16.06 11.75
C GLU A 707 27.26 15.81 10.23
N ASN A 708 27.30 16.88 9.43
CA ASN A 708 27.57 16.74 8.00
C ASN A 708 29.08 16.60 7.77
N GLU A 709 29.45 15.79 6.80
CA GLU A 709 30.85 15.42 6.58
C GLU A 709 31.27 15.63 5.12
N SER A 710 32.43 16.24 4.92
CA SER A 710 33.01 16.41 3.58
C SER A 710 34.52 16.47 3.66
N PRO A 711 35.27 16.18 2.58
CA PRO A 711 36.71 16.40 2.56
C PRO A 711 37.09 17.89 2.77
N VAL A 712 36.25 18.81 2.29
CA VAL A 712 36.41 20.26 2.47
C VAL A 712 35.03 20.91 2.70
N GLY A 713 34.90 21.86 3.64
CA GLY A 713 33.60 22.48 3.93
C GLY A 713 32.61 21.47 4.52
N GLY A 714 32.80 21.07 5.77
CA GLY A 714 32.05 19.96 6.38
C GLY A 714 30.53 20.10 6.29
N ALA A 715 29.97 21.31 6.49
CA ALA A 715 28.56 21.57 6.21
C ALA A 715 28.32 22.20 4.84
N MET A 716 28.89 23.39 4.60
CA MET A 716 28.55 24.25 3.46
C MET A 716 29.81 24.67 2.71
N THR A 717 29.76 24.63 1.39
CA THR A 717 30.73 25.29 0.51
C THR A 717 30.04 26.35 -0.33
N ASN A 718 30.56 27.58 -0.30
CA ASN A 718 30.14 28.68 -1.16
C ASN A 718 31.26 28.99 -2.15
N ASN A 719 31.03 28.65 -3.42
CA ASN A 719 31.98 28.87 -4.50
C ASN A 719 31.38 29.82 -5.56
N GLY A 720 32.00 30.99 -5.71
CA GLY A 720 31.53 31.97 -6.68
C GLY A 720 32.34 33.27 -6.69
N ASN A 721 31.83 34.26 -7.42
CA ASN A 721 32.34 35.63 -7.42
C ASN A 721 31.51 36.51 -6.46
N ASN A 722 31.80 37.81 -6.42
CA ASN A 722 31.13 38.81 -5.58
C ASN A 722 29.63 39.05 -5.86
N THR A 723 29.03 38.28 -6.76
CA THR A 723 27.59 38.32 -7.08
C THR A 723 26.80 37.15 -6.48
N LEU A 724 27.48 36.15 -5.88
CA LEU A 724 26.85 35.17 -5.00
C LEU A 724 26.71 35.79 -3.60
N ASP A 725 25.47 35.98 -3.16
CA ASP A 725 25.13 36.53 -1.84
C ASP A 725 24.42 35.48 -0.98
N VAL A 726 25.08 35.06 0.10
CA VAL A 726 24.57 34.05 1.04
C VAL A 726 24.21 34.73 2.36
N SER A 727 23.01 34.46 2.87
CA SER A 727 22.56 34.98 4.17
C SER A 727 22.19 33.83 5.10
N LEU A 728 22.77 33.83 6.29
CA LEU A 728 22.45 32.91 7.39
C LEU A 728 21.87 33.72 8.55
N VAL A 729 20.63 33.45 8.93
CA VAL A 729 19.95 34.12 10.04
C VAL A 729 19.40 33.08 11.00
N ASN A 730 19.81 33.17 12.27
CA ASN A 730 19.41 32.23 13.30
C ASN A 730 19.65 30.75 12.94
N CYS A 731 20.83 30.45 12.43
CA CYS A 731 21.21 29.07 12.09
C CYS A 731 22.11 28.46 13.16
N THR A 732 22.09 27.14 13.30
CA THR A 732 22.99 26.40 14.20
C THR A 732 23.82 25.39 13.38
N PHE A 733 25.15 25.49 13.47
CA PHE A 733 26.11 24.56 12.87
C PHE A 733 26.84 23.81 13.97
N TYR A 734 26.57 22.51 14.09
CA TYR A 734 27.12 21.68 15.16
C TYR A 734 27.78 20.40 14.66
N LYS A 735 29.00 20.11 15.14
CA LYS A 735 29.74 18.87 14.84
C LYS A 735 29.85 18.52 13.36
N ASN A 736 29.89 19.52 12.48
CA ASN A 736 30.20 19.26 11.07
C ASN A 736 31.71 19.00 10.92
N ILE A 737 32.07 18.08 10.02
CA ILE A 737 33.41 17.53 9.94
C ILE A 737 34.00 17.77 8.55
N ALA A 738 35.18 18.40 8.51
CA ALA A 738 36.03 18.43 7.32
C ALA A 738 37.17 17.40 7.45
N VAL A 739 37.19 16.37 6.60
CA VAL A 739 38.21 15.30 6.62
C VAL A 739 39.40 15.73 5.75
N SER A 740 40.43 16.31 6.37
CA SER A 740 41.47 17.09 5.67
C SER A 740 42.56 16.20 5.06
N ASN A 741 42.36 15.74 3.83
CA ASN A 741 43.35 14.85 3.18
C ASN A 741 44.19 15.57 2.10
N THR A 742 43.98 16.88 1.86
CA THR A 742 44.37 17.52 0.59
C THR A 742 45.28 18.75 0.69
N GLY A 743 45.66 19.20 1.89
CA GLY A 743 46.51 20.39 2.06
C GLY A 743 45.90 21.73 1.61
N ASN A 744 44.61 21.76 1.24
CA ASN A 744 43.88 22.95 0.83
C ASN A 744 43.23 23.68 2.02
N ALA A 745 42.76 24.92 1.82
CA ALA A 745 42.02 25.66 2.83
C ALA A 745 40.77 24.89 3.29
N THR A 746 40.77 24.45 4.55
CA THR A 746 39.68 23.70 5.17
C THR A 746 38.88 24.59 6.14
N ALA A 747 37.55 24.41 6.13
CA ALA A 747 36.65 24.85 7.19
C ALA A 747 35.65 23.72 7.46
N ALA A 748 35.33 23.52 8.73
CA ALA A 748 34.47 22.47 9.20
C ALA A 748 32.97 22.83 9.03
N ALA A 749 32.59 24.10 9.22
CA ALA A 749 31.21 24.53 8.96
C ALA A 749 31.07 25.15 7.57
N VAL A 750 31.72 26.29 7.28
CA VAL A 750 31.52 27.04 6.03
C VAL A 750 32.83 27.31 5.31
N LEU A 751 33.01 26.69 4.16
CA LEU A 751 34.10 26.95 3.23
C LEU A 751 33.71 28.02 2.20
N MET A 752 34.58 29.02 2.02
CA MET A 752 34.42 30.06 1.02
C MET A 752 35.49 29.89 -0.06
N VAL A 753 35.09 29.89 -1.32
CA VAL A 753 35.98 29.74 -2.49
C VAL A 753 35.68 30.84 -3.51
N GLY A 754 36.71 31.56 -3.95
CA GLY A 754 36.56 32.69 -4.87
C GLY A 754 36.36 34.02 -4.13
N SER A 755 35.38 34.82 -4.52
CA SER A 755 35.06 36.10 -3.86
C SER A 755 33.57 36.30 -3.49
N PRO A 756 32.84 35.27 -3.02
CA PRO A 756 31.42 35.42 -2.68
C PRO A 756 31.21 36.28 -1.42
N LYS A 757 29.96 36.73 -1.25
CA LYS A 757 29.49 37.46 -0.09
C LYS A 757 28.75 36.51 0.85
N ILE A 758 29.00 36.64 2.15
CA ILE A 758 28.18 36.00 3.17
C ILE A 758 27.89 36.96 4.33
N THR A 759 26.63 37.00 4.72
CA THR A 759 26.17 37.69 5.94
C THR A 759 25.63 36.65 6.91
N ILE A 760 26.20 36.60 8.11
CA ILE A 760 25.81 35.66 9.16
C ILE A 760 25.34 36.47 10.36
N SER A 761 24.11 36.21 10.77
CA SER A 761 23.53 36.88 11.93
C SER A 761 22.74 35.96 12.83
N ASN A 762 22.71 36.31 14.13
CA ASN A 762 21.96 35.61 15.15
C ASN A 762 22.28 34.09 15.24
N SER A 763 23.44 33.64 14.78
CA SER A 763 23.71 32.21 14.53
C SER A 763 24.76 31.63 15.48
N ILE A 764 24.78 30.30 15.61
CA ILE A 764 25.70 29.54 16.47
C ILE A 764 26.54 28.58 15.62
N PHE A 765 27.85 28.61 15.82
CA PHE A 765 28.82 27.66 15.26
C PHE A 765 29.61 27.04 16.42
N PHE A 766 29.49 25.72 16.61
CA PHE A 766 30.09 25.05 17.75
C PHE A 766 30.39 23.57 17.52
N GLY A 767 31.50 23.07 18.05
CA GLY A 767 31.96 21.69 17.93
C GLY A 767 32.33 21.26 16.51
N ASN A 768 32.48 22.18 15.55
CA ASN A 768 32.82 21.82 14.17
C ASN A 768 34.31 21.49 14.06
N GLN A 769 34.68 20.39 13.40
CA GLN A 769 36.04 19.85 13.48
C GLN A 769 36.68 19.61 12.10
N VAL A 770 38.00 19.78 12.04
CA VAL A 770 38.84 19.33 10.93
C VAL A 770 39.67 18.15 11.44
N THR A 771 39.63 16.97 10.80
CA THR A 771 40.16 15.72 11.40
C THR A 771 41.68 15.66 11.57
N ASP A 772 42.43 16.42 10.77
CA ASP A 772 43.90 16.30 10.68
C ASP A 772 44.63 17.53 11.22
N VAL A 773 43.90 18.41 11.90
CA VAL A 773 44.41 19.61 12.54
C VAL A 773 43.65 19.78 13.85
N ASP A 774 44.33 20.06 14.97
CA ASP A 774 43.67 20.47 16.23
C ASP A 774 42.98 21.85 16.11
N ASP A 775 42.73 22.32 14.89
CA ASP A 775 42.25 23.65 14.54
C ASP A 775 40.76 23.58 14.18
N VAL A 776 39.92 24.11 15.07
CA VAL A 776 38.51 24.35 14.81
C VAL A 776 38.42 25.52 13.84
N LYS A 777 38.01 25.28 12.60
CA LYS A 777 37.75 26.36 11.62
C LYS A 777 36.27 26.40 11.29
N ASP A 778 35.53 27.25 11.99
CA ASP A 778 34.12 27.47 11.68
C ASP A 778 33.96 28.00 10.25
N ILE A 779 34.72 29.04 9.89
CA ILE A 779 34.60 29.73 8.60
C ILE A 779 36.01 29.99 8.03
N SER A 780 36.20 29.72 6.73
CA SER A 780 37.44 30.09 6.02
C SER A 780 37.27 31.36 5.18
N PRO A 781 38.20 32.34 5.19
CA PRO A 781 38.00 33.64 4.56
C PRO A 781 38.50 33.81 3.11
N ALA A 782 38.87 32.76 2.37
CA ALA A 782 39.61 32.91 1.09
C ALA A 782 38.95 33.93 0.13
N SER A 783 39.57 35.11 -0.01
CA SER A 783 39.17 36.27 -0.85
C SER A 783 37.69 36.72 -0.78
N ALA A 784 36.95 36.29 0.24
CA ALA A 784 35.51 36.49 0.38
C ALA A 784 35.15 37.74 1.21
N GLN A 785 33.92 38.24 1.03
CA GLN A 785 33.36 39.32 1.84
C GLN A 785 32.46 38.73 2.93
N ILE A 786 32.93 38.72 4.19
CA ILE A 786 32.24 38.09 5.32
C ILE A 786 31.78 39.17 6.28
N THR A 787 30.48 39.17 6.62
CA THR A 787 29.88 40.04 7.65
C THR A 787 29.28 39.18 8.75
N LEU A 788 29.63 39.46 10.01
CA LEU A 788 29.14 38.75 11.20
C LEU A 788 28.46 39.73 12.14
N LYS A 789 27.24 39.44 12.59
CA LYS A 789 26.53 40.23 13.62
C LYS A 789 25.79 39.34 14.61
N ASN A 790 25.92 39.56 15.91
CA ASN A 790 25.18 38.81 16.93
C ASN A 790 25.35 37.29 16.80
N ASN A 791 26.57 36.76 16.71
CA ASN A 791 26.80 35.31 16.60
C ASN A 791 27.55 34.74 17.81
N ILE A 792 27.47 33.42 17.98
CA ILE A 792 28.44 32.63 18.75
C ILE A 792 29.26 31.82 17.75
N THR A 793 30.58 31.93 17.83
CA THR A 793 31.56 31.15 17.04
C THR A 793 32.66 30.66 17.97
N GLU A 794 33.33 29.55 17.66
CA GLU A 794 34.46 29.07 18.47
C GLU A 794 35.74 29.82 18.12
N THR A 795 36.00 30.05 16.82
CA THR A 795 37.33 30.50 16.38
C THR A 795 37.32 31.62 15.33
N TYR A 796 36.17 32.02 14.80
CA TYR A 796 36.11 33.00 13.70
C TYR A 796 35.43 34.32 14.08
N GLY A 797 36.11 35.44 13.82
CA GLY A 797 35.62 36.80 14.08
C GLY A 797 36.45 37.55 15.12
N VAL A 798 35.94 38.70 15.58
CA VAL A 798 36.49 39.47 16.69
C VAL A 798 35.44 39.51 17.80
N ASN A 799 35.83 39.10 19.02
CA ASN A 799 34.92 39.13 20.16
C ASN A 799 34.41 40.57 20.42
N ASP A 800 33.13 40.68 20.77
CA ASP A 800 32.37 41.91 21.05
C ASP A 800 32.18 42.88 19.86
N ALA A 801 32.92 42.73 18.76
CA ALA A 801 32.65 43.47 17.53
C ALA A 801 31.31 43.04 16.93
N ASP A 802 30.42 44.00 16.63
CA ASP A 802 29.05 43.74 16.14
C ASP A 802 28.26 42.73 17.01
N ASN A 803 28.53 42.70 18.32
CA ASN A 803 27.92 41.76 19.30
C ASN A 803 28.21 40.27 19.05
N ASN A 804 29.32 39.94 18.37
CA ASN A 804 29.77 38.56 18.22
C ASN A 804 30.46 38.06 19.52
N ARG A 805 30.27 36.79 19.86
CA ARG A 805 30.80 36.12 21.04
C ARG A 805 31.72 34.98 20.59
N VAL A 806 32.99 35.30 20.40
CA VAL A 806 33.99 34.36 19.86
C VAL A 806 34.61 33.58 21.03
N GLY A 807 34.64 32.24 20.92
CA GLY A 807 35.12 31.33 21.95
C GLY A 807 34.10 31.01 23.06
N ALA A 808 32.87 31.52 22.96
CA ALA A 808 31.82 31.26 23.93
C ALA A 808 31.18 29.88 23.73
N ASN A 809 30.96 29.14 24.82
CA ASN A 809 30.17 27.91 24.77
C ASN A 809 28.67 28.27 24.72
N PRO A 810 27.90 27.79 23.73
CA PRO A 810 26.46 28.05 23.65
C PRO A 810 25.65 27.33 24.75
N LEU A 811 26.23 26.38 25.47
CA LEU A 811 25.56 25.59 26.52
C LEU A 811 24.26 24.95 26.00
N PHE A 812 24.34 24.11 24.97
CA PHE A 812 23.19 23.36 24.48
C PHE A 812 22.64 22.41 25.54
N PHE A 813 21.33 22.23 25.57
CA PHE A 813 20.63 21.40 26.53
C PHE A 813 21.07 19.93 26.49
N ASP A 814 20.92 19.28 25.34
CA ASP A 814 21.48 17.95 25.08
C ASP A 814 21.71 17.77 23.58
N ALA A 815 22.86 18.27 23.12
CA ALA A 815 23.22 18.19 21.71
C ALA A 815 23.41 16.74 21.22
N ASN A 816 23.66 15.76 22.10
CA ASN A 816 23.85 14.37 21.71
C ASN A 816 22.52 13.70 21.35
N THR A 817 21.41 14.13 21.97
CA THR A 817 20.06 13.68 21.59
C THR A 817 19.42 14.56 20.51
N GLY A 818 20.15 15.56 20.00
CA GLY A 818 19.65 16.52 19.00
C GLY A 818 18.84 17.69 19.59
N ASN A 819 18.89 17.91 20.90
CA ASN A 819 18.26 19.06 21.55
C ASN A 819 19.26 20.23 21.64
N PHE A 820 19.13 21.17 20.70
CA PHE A 820 19.99 22.34 20.58
C PHE A 820 19.40 23.62 21.19
N ALA A 821 18.32 23.52 21.98
CA ALA A 821 17.88 24.63 22.82
C ALA A 821 18.99 25.01 23.81
N LEU A 822 19.02 26.28 24.22
CA LEU A 822 20.05 26.80 25.10
C LEU A 822 19.72 26.51 26.57
N GLN A 823 20.73 26.20 27.38
CA GLN A 823 20.59 26.07 28.83
C GLN A 823 20.66 27.42 29.52
N ALA A 824 20.04 27.51 30.71
CA ALA A 824 20.19 28.65 31.61
C ALA A 824 21.68 29.00 31.82
N GLY A 825 22.02 30.27 31.68
CA GLY A 825 23.40 30.78 31.74
C GLY A 825 24.11 30.84 30.38
N SER A 826 23.49 30.35 29.30
CA SER A 826 24.00 30.57 27.94
C SER A 826 24.04 32.05 27.58
N LEU A 827 25.15 32.49 26.97
CA LEU A 827 25.27 33.84 26.42
C LEU A 827 24.45 34.05 25.14
N GLY A 828 23.81 32.99 24.62
CA GLY A 828 22.95 33.05 23.44
C GLY A 828 21.48 33.36 23.75
N ILE A 829 21.05 33.27 25.01
CA ILE A 829 19.68 33.58 25.41
C ILE A 829 19.43 35.09 25.33
N ASN A 830 18.33 35.50 24.69
CA ASN A 830 17.91 36.88 24.43
C ASN A 830 18.99 37.76 23.77
N ALA A 831 19.96 37.13 23.11
CA ALA A 831 21.14 37.80 22.54
C ALA A 831 21.02 38.07 21.04
N GLY A 832 19.97 37.54 20.40
CA GLY A 832 19.66 37.78 19.00
C GLY A 832 19.08 39.17 18.77
N ASN A 833 19.21 39.63 17.53
CA ASN A 833 18.69 40.90 17.08
C ASN A 833 17.40 40.70 16.25
N ASN A 834 16.29 41.15 16.82
CA ASN A 834 14.96 41.06 16.20
C ASN A 834 14.88 41.75 14.83
N ALA A 835 15.55 42.90 14.66
CA ALA A 835 15.52 43.64 13.40
C ALA A 835 16.25 42.90 12.27
N LEU A 836 17.35 42.20 12.59
CA LEU A 836 18.05 41.35 11.61
C LEU A 836 17.20 40.16 11.17
N TYR A 837 16.42 39.58 12.08
CA TYR A 837 15.45 38.53 11.72
C TYR A 837 14.31 39.09 10.87
N ALA A 838 13.68 40.19 11.29
CA ALA A 838 12.59 40.83 10.55
C ALA A 838 13.01 41.29 9.14
N ALA A 839 14.27 41.71 8.96
CA ALA A 839 14.82 42.08 7.66
C ALA A 839 14.86 40.93 6.63
N THR A 840 14.69 39.67 7.07
CA THR A 840 14.54 38.54 6.17
C THR A 840 13.15 38.47 5.50
N GLY A 841 12.20 39.33 5.93
CA GLY A 841 10.80 39.32 5.50
C GLY A 841 9.91 38.42 6.36
N ARG A 842 10.37 38.05 7.55
CA ARG A 842 9.74 37.11 8.47
C ARG A 842 9.10 37.79 9.66
N ASP A 843 8.07 37.17 10.23
CA ASP A 843 7.27 37.73 11.33
C ASP A 843 7.55 37.00 12.64
N LEU A 844 8.22 37.71 13.54
CA LEU A 844 8.60 37.22 14.86
C LEU A 844 7.43 36.76 15.74
N ASN A 845 6.23 37.30 15.51
CA ASN A 845 5.07 37.01 16.36
C ASN A 845 4.36 35.71 15.98
N THR A 846 4.52 35.27 14.73
CA THR A 846 3.83 34.10 14.19
C THR A 846 4.78 32.96 13.87
N ASP A 847 6.06 33.27 13.63
CA ASP A 847 7.08 32.29 13.37
C ASP A 847 7.38 31.42 14.59
N LYS A 848 7.79 30.20 14.30
CA LYS A 848 8.21 29.21 15.28
C LYS A 848 9.65 28.77 15.02
N ASP A 849 10.34 28.40 16.09
CA ASP A 849 11.64 27.74 16.04
C ASP A 849 11.53 26.29 15.51
N LEU A 850 12.66 25.58 15.40
CA LEU A 850 12.67 24.18 14.92
C LEU A 850 11.99 23.18 15.87
N ALA A 851 11.81 23.52 17.14
CA ALA A 851 11.07 22.70 18.11
C ALA A 851 9.56 23.05 18.13
N GLY A 852 9.13 24.04 17.35
CA GLY A 852 7.73 24.47 17.26
C GLY A 852 7.34 25.53 18.30
N ASN A 853 8.30 26.08 19.04
CA ASN A 853 8.09 27.14 20.02
C ASN A 853 7.99 28.51 19.33
N PRO A 854 7.24 29.49 19.88
CA PRO A 854 7.23 30.85 19.35
C PRO A 854 8.64 31.42 19.23
N ARG A 855 8.95 32.03 18.08
CA ARG A 855 10.30 32.57 17.81
C ARG A 855 10.65 33.75 18.71
N LEU A 856 9.68 34.57 19.09
CA LEU A 856 9.85 35.63 20.08
C LEU A 856 9.12 35.24 21.37
N ARG A 857 9.86 34.96 22.45
CA ARG A 857 9.27 34.61 23.75
C ARG A 857 9.30 35.77 24.76
N GLU A 858 10.41 36.50 24.81
CA GLU A 858 10.59 37.66 25.68
C GLU A 858 10.83 38.93 24.85
N ALA A 859 11.81 39.75 25.23
CA ALA A 859 12.11 41.00 24.52
C ALA A 859 12.89 40.74 23.22
N ASN A 860 13.76 39.74 23.19
CA ASN A 860 14.61 39.40 22.06
C ASN A 860 14.52 37.91 21.74
N ILE A 861 14.86 37.55 20.51
CA ILE A 861 15.08 36.15 20.13
C ILE A 861 16.44 35.64 20.63
N ASP A 862 16.56 34.33 20.76
CA ASP A 862 17.80 33.65 21.06
C ASP A 862 18.69 33.53 19.81
N LEU A 863 19.97 33.21 20.05
CA LEU A 863 20.90 32.83 19.00
C LEU A 863 20.65 31.38 18.56
N GLY A 864 20.78 31.13 17.26
CA GLY A 864 20.65 29.80 16.67
C GLY A 864 19.21 29.43 16.31
N ALA A 865 19.04 28.15 15.98
CA ALA A 865 17.81 27.62 15.38
C ALA A 865 16.70 27.23 16.38
N PHE A 866 16.95 27.43 17.68
CA PHE A 866 16.05 27.06 18.77
C PHE A 866 15.98 28.21 19.77
N GLU A 867 14.79 28.44 20.31
CA GLU A 867 14.62 29.28 21.49
C GLU A 867 14.80 28.41 22.75
N GLU A 868 15.32 29.01 23.82
CA GLU A 868 15.25 28.44 25.15
C GLU A 868 13.77 28.23 25.48
N VAL A 869 13.46 27.04 25.96
CA VAL A 869 12.22 26.72 26.63
C VAL A 869 12.53 26.42 28.08
N GLY A 870 12.24 27.38 28.95
CA GLY A 870 12.17 27.14 30.39
C GLY A 870 11.54 25.77 30.62
N THR A 871 12.32 24.88 31.23
CA THR A 871 12.18 23.42 31.18
C THR A 871 10.74 22.91 31.17
N LEU A 872 10.41 22.10 30.15
CA LEU A 872 9.62 20.84 30.17
C LEU A 872 9.37 20.32 28.73
N PRO A 873 9.33 18.98 28.46
CA PRO A 873 8.34 18.07 29.06
C PRO A 873 8.80 16.63 29.38
N VAL A 874 8.04 15.93 30.22
CA VAL A 874 7.99 14.46 30.22
C VAL A 874 7.48 14.00 28.86
N THR A 875 8.13 12.99 28.26
CA THR A 875 7.59 12.38 27.04
C THR A 875 6.62 11.26 27.41
N LEU A 876 5.31 11.50 27.28
CA LEU A 876 4.28 10.49 27.55
C LEU A 876 4.22 9.47 26.39
N LEU A 877 4.37 8.18 26.70
CA LEU A 877 4.17 7.09 25.73
C LEU A 877 2.71 6.66 25.64
N SER A 878 2.03 6.60 26.79
CA SER A 878 0.62 6.22 26.81
C SER A 878 -0.08 6.73 28.08
N PHE A 879 -1.38 7.02 27.95
CA PHE A 879 -2.31 7.19 29.07
C PHE A 879 -3.61 6.45 28.74
N GLN A 880 -3.90 5.42 29.51
CA GLN A 880 -5.02 4.51 29.31
C GLN A 880 -5.85 4.41 30.59
N ILE A 881 -7.15 4.22 30.41
CA ILE A 881 -8.06 3.95 31.53
C ILE A 881 -8.97 2.78 31.18
N LYS A 882 -9.23 1.90 32.15
CA LYS A 882 -10.15 0.77 32.00
C LYS A 882 -11.03 0.61 33.23
N LYS A 883 -12.21 0.02 33.06
CA LYS A 883 -13.01 -0.44 34.21
C LYS A 883 -12.45 -1.76 34.71
N GLU A 884 -12.30 -1.89 36.02
CA GLU A 884 -12.01 -3.16 36.67
C GLU A 884 -12.90 -3.26 37.91
N ASN A 885 -13.90 -4.15 37.85
CA ASN A 885 -15.06 -4.13 38.77
C ASN A 885 -15.73 -2.74 38.79
N ASN A 886 -16.05 -2.22 39.98
CA ASN A 886 -16.59 -0.86 40.18
C ASN A 886 -15.49 0.19 40.40
N SER A 887 -14.32 0.02 39.79
CA SER A 887 -13.20 0.97 39.89
C SER A 887 -12.66 1.34 38.51
N ALA A 888 -12.16 2.57 38.36
CA ALA A 888 -11.37 2.95 37.20
C ALA A 888 -9.90 2.69 37.49
N VAL A 889 -9.22 2.00 36.57
CA VAL A 889 -7.77 1.79 36.62
C VAL A 889 -7.14 2.71 35.59
N LEU A 890 -6.33 3.63 36.06
CA LEU A 890 -5.57 4.58 35.24
C LEU A 890 -4.13 4.07 35.15
N THR A 891 -3.63 3.91 33.94
CA THR A 891 -2.25 3.50 33.68
C THR A 891 -1.61 4.46 32.69
N TRP A 892 -0.40 4.93 33.00
CA TRP A 892 0.38 5.72 32.07
C TRP A 892 1.85 5.34 32.08
N GLU A 893 2.49 5.61 30.95
CA GLU A 893 3.90 5.30 30.71
C GLU A 893 4.62 6.55 30.22
N THR A 894 5.79 6.82 30.78
CA THR A 894 6.70 7.89 30.35
C THR A 894 7.91 7.28 29.66
N ALA A 895 8.38 7.88 28.56
CA ALA A 895 9.63 7.50 27.90
C ALA A 895 10.83 8.06 28.66
N SER A 896 10.68 9.28 29.16
CA SER A 896 11.64 10.02 29.98
C SER A 896 10.89 11.05 30.84
N GLU A 897 11.49 11.39 31.99
CA GLU A 897 11.02 12.44 32.89
C GLU A 897 12.16 13.41 33.19
N LYS A 898 11.85 14.70 33.31
CA LYS A 898 12.82 15.71 33.72
C LYS A 898 12.19 16.59 34.79
N ASP A 899 12.89 16.73 35.91
CA ASP A 899 12.52 17.54 37.08
C ASP A 899 11.09 17.31 37.58
N ASN A 900 10.55 16.11 37.30
CA ASN A 900 9.18 15.73 37.58
C ASN A 900 9.00 15.43 39.08
N ALA A 901 8.23 16.27 39.78
CA ALA A 901 7.81 16.00 41.16
C ALA A 901 6.71 14.94 41.24
N GLY A 902 5.86 14.85 40.21
CA GLY A 902 4.85 13.80 40.10
C GLY A 902 3.66 14.17 39.24
N PHE A 903 2.60 13.39 39.39
CA PHE A 903 1.39 13.51 38.59
C PHE A 903 0.20 13.80 39.49
N GLU A 904 -0.68 14.69 39.05
CA GLU A 904 -1.96 15.01 39.68
C GLU A 904 -3.10 14.46 38.80
N ILE A 905 -4.03 13.75 39.43
CA ILE A 905 -5.18 13.13 38.75
C ILE A 905 -6.47 13.84 39.18
N PHE A 906 -7.26 14.23 38.19
CA PHE A 906 -8.56 14.88 38.37
C PHE A 906 -9.67 14.04 37.76
N ARG A 907 -10.90 14.16 38.31
CA ARG A 907 -12.11 13.50 37.78
C ARG A 907 -13.27 14.49 37.65
N ALA A 908 -14.06 14.36 36.57
CA ALA A 908 -15.27 15.15 36.33
C ALA A 908 -16.43 14.33 35.74
N THR A 909 -17.66 14.87 35.72
CA THR A 909 -18.86 14.21 35.13
C THR A 909 -19.47 14.97 33.94
N ASP A 910 -18.90 16.12 33.56
CA ASP A 910 -19.27 16.89 32.36
C ASP A 910 -18.01 17.29 31.57
N ASP A 911 -18.20 17.69 30.31
CA ASP A 911 -17.13 17.80 29.32
C ASP A 911 -16.28 19.09 29.46
N LYS A 912 -16.63 20.06 30.33
CA LYS A 912 -16.11 21.44 30.19
C LYS A 912 -15.89 22.30 31.45
N ASN A 913 -16.03 21.80 32.69
CA ASN A 913 -15.75 22.60 33.89
C ASN A 913 -14.70 21.98 34.83
N PHE A 914 -13.41 22.22 34.59
CA PHE A 914 -12.34 21.91 35.56
C PHE A 914 -11.92 23.19 36.31
N ALA A 915 -12.41 23.44 37.53
CA ALA A 915 -12.04 24.63 38.32
C ALA A 915 -11.30 24.27 39.64
N SER A 916 -10.34 25.10 40.04
CA SER A 916 -9.47 24.95 41.24
C SER A 916 -9.92 25.87 42.39
N ILE A 917 -10.11 25.34 43.61
CA ILE A 917 -9.91 26.04 44.91
C ILE A 917 -9.55 25.02 46.02
N ALA A 918 -8.47 25.25 46.77
CA ALA A 918 -8.17 24.63 48.08
C ALA A 918 -8.75 25.55 49.21
N THR A 919 -9.14 25.17 50.43
CA THR A 919 -9.01 24.00 51.34
C THR A 919 -10.22 24.09 52.33
N ILE A 920 -10.68 23.09 53.11
CA ILE A 920 -10.25 22.68 54.48
C ILE A 920 -11.21 21.56 54.95
N ALA A 921 -10.69 20.66 55.80
CA ALA A 921 -11.42 19.67 56.60
C ALA A 921 -12.65 20.17 57.37
N GLY A 922 -13.69 19.32 57.46
CA GLY A 922 -14.56 19.25 58.65
C GLY A 922 -15.98 19.83 58.53
N LYS A 923 -16.95 18.91 58.44
CA LYS A 923 -18.38 19.00 58.82
C LYS A 923 -19.28 20.01 58.10
N GLY A 924 -20.34 19.48 57.48
CA GLY A 924 -21.64 20.17 57.38
C GLY A 924 -22.18 20.29 55.96
N THR A 925 -23.24 19.51 55.70
CA THR A 925 -24.35 19.75 54.74
C THR A 925 -24.28 21.03 53.90
N THR A 926 -24.17 20.93 52.57
CA THR A 926 -25.27 20.92 51.58
C THR A 926 -24.69 20.94 50.15
N ASN A 927 -25.18 20.05 49.28
CA ASN A 927 -25.40 20.22 47.83
C ASN A 927 -24.32 20.74 46.85
N ASP A 928 -23.02 20.72 47.15
CA ASP A 928 -22.02 20.99 46.12
C ASP A 928 -21.42 19.71 45.52
N LYS A 929 -21.94 19.34 44.34
CA LYS A 929 -21.21 18.54 43.35
C LYS A 929 -20.13 19.46 42.77
N ASN A 930 -18.84 19.28 43.12
CA ASN A 930 -17.67 19.43 42.21
C ASN A 930 -16.25 19.62 42.84
N PHE A 931 -15.31 18.81 42.33
CA PHE A 931 -13.84 18.92 42.11
C PHE A 931 -12.81 19.12 43.27
N ALA A 932 -12.12 18.02 43.65
CA ALA A 932 -10.81 18.02 44.32
C ALA A 932 -9.84 17.06 43.59
N SER A 933 -8.52 17.32 43.63
CA SER A 933 -7.50 16.33 43.22
C SER A 933 -7.74 15.03 43.97
N ILE A 934 -7.88 13.92 43.25
CA ILE A 934 -8.21 12.62 43.88
C ILE A 934 -6.93 11.88 44.27
N ALA A 935 -5.80 12.18 43.61
CA ALA A 935 -4.49 11.67 43.98
C ALA A 935 -3.33 12.49 43.39
N THR A 936 -2.22 12.51 44.14
CA THR A 936 -0.89 12.91 43.67
C THR A 936 0.02 11.68 43.72
N ILE A 937 0.67 11.36 42.60
CA ILE A 937 1.59 10.23 42.46
C ILE A 937 3.00 10.77 42.23
N ALA A 938 3.92 10.49 43.15
CA ALA A 938 5.29 10.97 43.05
C ALA A 938 5.97 10.46 41.76
N GLY A 939 6.62 11.39 41.05
CA GLY A 939 7.41 11.10 39.85
C GLY A 939 8.77 10.50 40.22
N LYS A 940 9.60 10.24 39.20
CA LYS A 940 10.98 9.76 39.40
C LYS A 940 12.03 10.87 39.30
N GLY A 941 11.62 12.15 39.30
CA GLY A 941 12.53 13.28 39.11
C GLY A 941 13.03 13.34 37.67
N THR A 942 14.35 13.28 37.49
CA THR A 942 14.99 13.29 36.17
C THR A 942 15.49 11.89 35.82
N THR A 943 14.94 11.29 34.77
CA THR A 943 15.29 9.96 34.28
C THR A 943 15.00 9.79 32.79
N ASN A 944 15.89 9.11 32.08
CA ASN A 944 15.70 8.71 30.67
C ASN A 944 15.20 7.27 30.52
N LEU A 945 14.85 6.62 31.64
CA LEU A 945 14.30 5.27 31.64
C LEU A 945 12.78 5.32 31.55
N LYS A 946 12.22 4.33 30.85
CA LYS A 946 10.77 4.12 30.82
C LYS A 946 10.24 3.87 32.24
N ASN A 947 9.21 4.62 32.64
CA ASN A 947 8.51 4.40 33.91
C ASN A 947 7.03 4.12 33.68
N ASN A 948 6.48 3.23 34.50
CA ASN A 948 5.08 2.82 34.45
C ASN A 948 4.40 3.20 35.75
N TYR A 949 3.21 3.77 35.64
CA TYR A 949 2.40 4.18 36.77
C TYR A 949 1.03 3.54 36.68
N THR A 950 0.46 3.24 37.85
CA THR A 950 -0.90 2.71 37.94
C THR A 950 -1.59 3.32 39.15
N TRP A 951 -2.80 3.81 38.94
CA TRP A 951 -3.64 4.35 39.99
C TRP A 951 -5.08 3.85 39.86
N TYR A 952 -5.79 3.73 40.99
CA TYR A 952 -7.14 3.20 41.06
C TYR A 952 -8.10 4.23 41.64
N ASP A 953 -9.09 4.64 40.86
CA ASP A 953 -10.28 5.29 41.39
C ASP A 953 -11.26 4.22 41.89
N ARG A 954 -11.36 4.08 43.21
CA ARG A 954 -12.22 3.08 43.86
C ARG A 954 -13.64 3.57 44.15
N LYS A 955 -13.93 4.85 43.86
CA LYS A 955 -15.26 5.44 44.05
C LYS A 955 -15.67 6.23 42.81
N PRO A 956 -15.64 5.65 41.59
CA PRO A 956 -16.14 6.35 40.42
C PRO A 956 -17.60 6.75 40.65
N LEU A 957 -18.08 7.77 39.97
CA LEU A 957 -19.47 8.20 40.06
C LEU A 957 -20.33 7.35 39.10
N ASN A 958 -21.61 7.15 39.42
CA ASN A 958 -22.53 6.53 38.47
C ASN A 958 -22.71 7.45 37.25
N GLY A 959 -22.71 6.90 36.04
CA GLY A 959 -22.64 7.66 34.80
C GLY A 959 -21.21 7.94 34.30
N ILE A 960 -21.06 8.94 33.42
CA ILE A 960 -19.80 9.26 32.75
C ILE A 960 -18.84 9.94 33.73
N ASN A 961 -17.60 9.44 33.77
CA ASN A 961 -16.48 10.01 34.52
C ASN A 961 -15.35 10.34 33.53
N TYR A 962 -14.93 11.61 33.48
CA TYR A 962 -13.74 12.09 32.80
C TYR A 962 -12.56 12.08 33.75
N TYR A 963 -11.38 11.67 33.30
CA TYR A 963 -10.14 11.65 34.06
C TYR A 963 -9.08 12.45 33.32
N ARG A 964 -8.46 13.40 34.02
CA ARG A 964 -7.38 14.24 33.50
C ARG A 964 -6.09 13.95 34.25
N LEU A 965 -5.01 13.74 33.50
CA LEU A 965 -3.66 13.53 34.01
C LEU A 965 -2.84 14.81 33.83
N ILE A 966 -2.30 15.34 34.91
CA ILE A 966 -1.42 16.51 34.92
C ILE A 966 -0.06 16.09 35.48
N GLN A 967 1.02 16.49 34.83
CA GLN A 967 2.36 16.47 35.41
C GLN A 967 2.58 17.69 36.30
N LYS A 968 3.37 17.55 37.36
CA LYS A 968 3.86 18.61 38.22
C LYS A 968 5.36 18.46 38.46
N ASP A 969 6.08 19.55 38.30
CA ASP A 969 7.54 19.59 38.50
C ASP A 969 7.96 19.97 39.91
N ILE A 970 9.24 19.77 40.21
CA ILE A 970 9.88 20.15 41.48
C ILE A 970 9.79 21.67 41.71
N ASP A 971 9.79 22.47 40.63
CA ASP A 971 9.60 23.92 40.70
C ASP A 971 8.13 24.36 40.81
N GLY A 972 7.19 23.40 40.77
CA GLY A 972 5.76 23.62 40.92
C GLY A 972 4.99 23.91 39.62
N LYS A 973 5.64 23.96 38.46
CA LYS A 973 4.95 24.06 37.15
C LYS A 973 4.16 22.80 36.84
N THR A 974 3.11 22.93 36.02
CA THR A 974 2.22 21.83 35.66
C THR A 974 1.91 21.77 34.16
N GLU A 975 1.79 20.55 33.61
CA GLU A 975 1.43 20.29 32.21
C GLU A 975 0.29 19.26 32.12
N GLU A 976 -0.70 19.49 31.25
CA GLU A 976 -1.77 18.51 31.00
C GLU A 976 -1.32 17.47 29.97
N LEU A 977 -1.27 16.20 30.39
CA LEU A 977 -0.81 15.08 29.55
C LEU A 977 -1.95 14.36 28.82
N GLY A 978 -3.22 14.62 29.19
CA GLY A 978 -4.39 14.16 28.45
C GLY A 978 -5.63 13.89 29.31
N ILE A 979 -6.77 13.69 28.62
CA ILE A 979 -8.08 13.41 29.20
C ILE A 979 -8.65 12.11 28.61
N LYS A 980 -9.26 11.26 29.45
CA LYS A 980 -9.96 10.02 29.07
C LYS A 980 -11.28 9.89 29.81
N GLN A 981 -12.22 9.06 29.32
CA GLN A 981 -13.53 8.87 29.96
C GLN A 981 -13.94 7.40 30.16
N LEU A 982 -14.71 7.12 31.22
CA LEU A 982 -15.37 5.84 31.48
C LEU A 982 -16.78 6.09 32.01
N ASN A 983 -17.77 5.37 31.48
CA ASN A 983 -19.12 5.33 32.03
C ASN A 983 -19.23 4.24 33.11
N PHE A 984 -19.86 4.45 34.26
CA PHE A 984 -20.11 3.38 35.24
C PHE A 984 -21.60 3.21 35.49
N ASP A 985 -22.04 1.96 35.65
CA ASP A 985 -23.41 1.61 36.07
C ASP A 985 -23.32 1.00 37.47
N LEU A 986 -23.18 1.87 38.48
CA LEU A 986 -22.91 1.45 39.87
C LEU A 986 -24.20 1.15 40.60
N ASP A 987 -24.27 -0.05 41.16
CA ASP A 987 -25.34 -0.49 42.04
C ASP A 987 -24.98 -0.11 43.50
N GLU A 988 -25.82 0.69 44.16
CA GLU A 988 -25.53 1.27 45.50
C GLU A 988 -25.34 0.21 46.60
N ASP A 989 -25.66 -1.05 46.34
CA ASP A 989 -25.74 -2.14 47.31
C ASP A 989 -24.47 -3.03 47.43
N GLN A 990 -23.39 -2.77 46.67
CA GLN A 990 -22.22 -3.66 46.62
C GLN A 990 -21.17 -3.46 47.73
N VAL A 991 -20.49 -4.55 48.12
CA VAL A 991 -19.39 -4.57 49.10
C VAL A 991 -18.05 -4.60 48.38
N LEU A 992 -17.15 -3.68 48.70
CA LEU A 992 -15.81 -3.59 48.12
C LEU A 992 -14.74 -4.06 49.11
N LEU A 993 -13.75 -4.84 48.64
CA LEU A 993 -12.60 -5.29 49.44
C LEU A 993 -11.30 -4.83 48.77
N TYR A 994 -10.48 -4.05 49.48
CA TYR A 994 -9.21 -3.53 48.95
C TYR A 994 -8.14 -3.27 50.03
N PRO A 995 -6.84 -3.36 49.69
CA PRO A 995 -6.33 -3.99 48.47
C PRO A 995 -6.66 -5.49 48.46
N ASN A 996 -6.71 -6.10 47.28
CA ASN A 996 -6.83 -7.54 47.13
C ASN A 996 -6.13 -7.92 45.82
N PRO A 997 -4.90 -8.46 45.85
CA PRO A 997 -4.25 -9.08 47.00
C PRO A 997 -3.78 -8.08 48.07
N VAL A 998 -3.78 -8.51 49.33
CA VAL A 998 -3.44 -7.68 50.51
C VAL A 998 -2.20 -8.23 51.20
N SER A 999 -1.34 -7.35 51.73
CA SER A 999 -0.13 -7.74 52.48
C SER A 999 -0.27 -7.54 54.00
N THR A 1000 -0.88 -6.45 54.47
CA THR A 1000 -0.91 -6.09 55.90
C THR A 1000 -2.31 -5.82 56.44
N GLN A 1001 -3.10 -5.02 55.73
CA GLN A 1001 -4.45 -4.60 56.12
C GLN A 1001 -5.35 -4.56 54.89
N ALA A 1002 -6.53 -5.17 54.98
CA ALA A 1002 -7.59 -5.02 53.99
C ALA A 1002 -8.69 -4.12 54.55
N ASN A 1003 -9.27 -3.28 53.72
CA ASN A 1003 -10.45 -2.47 54.02
C ASN A 1003 -11.65 -3.03 53.27
N ILE A 1004 -12.79 -3.06 53.96
CA ILE A 1004 -14.06 -3.51 53.39
C ILE A 1004 -15.04 -2.36 53.47
N GLN A 1005 -15.53 -1.89 52.34
CA GLN A 1005 -16.55 -0.86 52.25
C GLN A 1005 -17.92 -1.49 51.97
N PHE A 1006 -18.96 -1.02 52.66
CA PHE A 1006 -20.33 -1.51 52.56
C PHE A 1006 -21.33 -0.40 52.92
N VAL A 1007 -22.61 -0.60 52.57
CA VAL A 1007 -23.68 0.34 52.92
C VAL A 1007 -23.94 0.32 54.42
N ALA A 1008 -24.05 1.50 55.03
CA ALA A 1008 -24.36 1.65 56.44
C ALA A 1008 -25.64 0.89 56.81
N ASN A 1009 -25.67 0.29 58.00
CA ASN A 1009 -26.81 -0.45 58.55
C ASN A 1009 -27.22 -1.73 57.78
N THR A 1010 -26.49 -2.12 56.72
CA THR A 1010 -26.78 -3.35 55.95
C THR A 1010 -26.23 -4.59 56.63
N TYR A 1011 -24.95 -4.57 57.04
CA TYR A 1011 -24.29 -5.71 57.67
C TYR A 1011 -24.07 -5.45 59.17
N GLN A 1012 -24.18 -6.50 59.97
CA GLN A 1012 -24.03 -6.47 61.43
C GLN A 1012 -22.71 -7.10 61.89
N SER A 1013 -22.12 -7.95 61.05
CA SER A 1013 -20.83 -8.58 61.33
C SER A 1013 -20.05 -8.96 60.07
N ILE A 1014 -18.75 -9.07 60.22
CA ILE A 1014 -17.81 -9.64 59.26
C ILE A 1014 -17.10 -10.82 59.91
N SER A 1015 -16.99 -11.93 59.19
CA SER A 1015 -16.19 -13.09 59.59
C SER A 1015 -15.14 -13.39 58.53
N LEU A 1016 -13.89 -13.50 58.96
CA LEU A 1016 -12.77 -13.95 58.13
C LEU A 1016 -12.56 -15.44 58.37
N THR A 1017 -12.56 -16.24 57.31
CA THR A 1017 -12.43 -17.70 57.38
C THR A 1017 -11.37 -18.22 56.43
N GLU A 1018 -10.75 -19.34 56.77
CA GLU A 1018 -10.00 -20.16 55.82
C GLU A 1018 -10.94 -20.78 54.77
N ILE A 1019 -10.39 -21.30 53.67
CA ILE A 1019 -11.15 -22.10 52.70
C ILE A 1019 -11.72 -23.39 53.30
N SER A 1020 -11.13 -23.88 54.41
CA SER A 1020 -11.63 -25.00 55.21
C SER A 1020 -12.92 -24.69 55.99
N GLY A 1021 -13.33 -23.40 56.03
CA GLY A 1021 -14.48 -22.92 56.82
C GLY A 1021 -14.14 -22.55 58.26
N LYS A 1022 -12.89 -22.75 58.72
CA LYS A 1022 -12.44 -22.31 60.05
C LYS A 1022 -12.48 -20.80 60.16
N VAL A 1023 -13.23 -20.28 61.14
CA VAL A 1023 -13.31 -18.84 61.43
C VAL A 1023 -12.06 -18.38 62.16
N LEU A 1024 -11.35 -17.42 61.56
CA LEU A 1024 -10.11 -16.84 62.09
C LEU A 1024 -10.38 -15.56 62.88
N GLN A 1025 -11.34 -14.75 62.44
CA GLN A 1025 -11.68 -13.49 63.09
C GLN A 1025 -13.18 -13.17 62.89
N ARG A 1026 -13.79 -12.54 63.90
CA ARG A 1026 -15.13 -11.94 63.79
C ARG A 1026 -15.08 -10.49 64.24
N LEU A 1027 -15.72 -9.63 63.48
CA LEU A 1027 -15.84 -8.20 63.74
C LEU A 1027 -17.32 -7.82 63.73
N SER A 1028 -17.78 -7.14 64.77
CA SER A 1028 -19.10 -6.51 64.77
C SER A 1028 -19.05 -5.18 64.03
N LEU A 1029 -20.14 -4.86 63.34
CA LEU A 1029 -20.31 -3.61 62.60
C LEU A 1029 -21.35 -2.73 63.27
N ASN A 1030 -21.03 -1.44 63.42
CA ASN A 1030 -21.98 -0.45 63.93
C ASN A 1030 -22.93 0.00 62.81
N LYS A 1031 -24.16 0.40 63.17
CA LYS A 1031 -25.18 0.82 62.18
C LYS A 1031 -24.75 2.00 61.30
N THR A 1032 -23.80 2.82 61.75
CA THR A 1032 -23.28 3.98 61.01
C THR A 1032 -21.97 3.70 60.27
N GLU A 1033 -21.36 2.52 60.46
CA GLU A 1033 -20.12 2.17 59.76
C GLU A 1033 -20.41 1.92 58.27
N THR A 1034 -19.63 2.55 57.41
CA THR A 1034 -19.64 2.34 55.95
C THR A 1034 -18.35 1.67 55.44
N GLU A 1035 -17.36 1.51 56.33
CA GLU A 1035 -16.08 0.87 56.04
C GLU A 1035 -15.55 0.19 57.31
N LYS A 1036 -14.83 -0.94 57.13
CA LYS A 1036 -14.13 -1.64 58.21
C LYS A 1036 -12.74 -2.08 57.76
N ALA A 1037 -11.72 -1.67 58.50
CA ALA A 1037 -10.36 -2.17 58.34
C ALA A 1037 -10.20 -3.53 59.06
N ILE A 1038 -9.47 -4.45 58.42
CA ILE A 1038 -9.13 -5.77 58.93
C ILE A 1038 -7.61 -5.96 58.83
N MET A 1039 -6.96 -6.05 59.98
CA MET A 1039 -5.54 -6.36 60.07
C MET A 1039 -5.32 -7.85 59.84
N ILE A 1040 -4.45 -8.20 58.89
CA ILE A 1040 -4.19 -9.59 58.49
C ILE A 1040 -2.70 -9.93 58.40
N ASN A 1041 -1.84 -9.03 58.87
CA ASN A 1041 -0.38 -9.20 58.91
C ASN A 1041 0.07 -10.47 59.67
N HIS A 1042 -0.77 -10.99 60.56
CA HIS A 1042 -0.52 -12.20 61.33
C HIS A 1042 -0.91 -13.50 60.60
N LEU A 1043 -1.53 -13.42 59.42
CA LEU A 1043 -1.98 -14.57 58.65
C LEU A 1043 -0.95 -14.98 57.58
N PRO A 1044 -0.72 -16.30 57.37
CA PRO A 1044 0.11 -16.79 56.27
C PRO A 1044 -0.43 -16.39 54.89
N ASN A 1045 0.43 -16.46 53.87
CA ASN A 1045 0.03 -16.29 52.48
C ASN A 1045 -0.98 -17.37 52.07
N GLY A 1046 -2.04 -16.98 51.37
CA GLY A 1046 -3.13 -17.90 51.04
C GLY A 1046 -4.45 -17.21 50.65
N ILE A 1047 -5.47 -18.03 50.40
CA ILE A 1047 -6.83 -17.59 50.08
C ILE A 1047 -7.70 -17.66 51.33
N TYR A 1048 -8.38 -16.57 51.63
CA TYR A 1048 -9.33 -16.42 52.72
C TYR A 1048 -10.68 -15.95 52.20
N LEU A 1049 -11.74 -16.22 52.96
CA LEU A 1049 -13.10 -15.76 52.66
C LEU A 1049 -13.56 -14.78 53.74
N LEU A 1050 -14.09 -13.65 53.31
CA LEU A 1050 -14.72 -12.65 54.16
C LEU A 1050 -16.22 -12.72 53.97
N LYS A 1051 -16.94 -13.15 55.00
CA LYS A 1051 -18.40 -13.22 55.00
C LYS A 1051 -18.98 -12.09 55.84
N LEU A 1052 -19.75 -11.22 55.22
CA LEU A 1052 -20.55 -10.17 55.85
C LEU A 1052 -22.00 -10.65 56.02
N THR A 1053 -22.60 -10.41 57.18
CA THR A 1053 -23.96 -10.85 57.52
C THR A 1053 -24.74 -9.74 58.22
N GLY A 1054 -25.97 -9.45 57.75
CA GLY A 1054 -26.93 -8.55 58.43
C GLY A 1054 -28.20 -8.29 57.60
N GLN A 1055 -29.30 -7.89 58.26
CA GLN A 1055 -30.59 -7.50 57.63
C GLN A 1055 -31.10 -8.49 56.54
N GLY A 1056 -30.90 -9.81 56.72
CA GLY A 1056 -31.28 -10.82 55.73
C GLY A 1056 -30.34 -10.96 54.52
N LYS A 1057 -29.32 -10.10 54.38
CA LYS A 1057 -28.26 -10.20 53.34
C LYS A 1057 -27.02 -10.91 53.88
N ASN A 1058 -26.41 -11.73 53.02
CA ASN A 1058 -25.11 -12.37 53.25
C ASN A 1058 -24.23 -12.17 52.01
N THR A 1059 -23.03 -11.64 52.20
CA THR A 1059 -22.08 -11.41 51.11
C THR A 1059 -20.75 -12.07 51.45
N ILE A 1060 -20.19 -12.84 50.51
CA ILE A 1060 -18.91 -13.53 50.67
C ILE A 1060 -17.93 -12.98 49.65
N LEU A 1061 -16.77 -12.51 50.12
CA LEU A 1061 -15.69 -11.98 49.30
C LEU A 1061 -14.45 -12.86 49.44
N LYS A 1062 -13.77 -13.15 48.32
CA LYS A 1062 -12.48 -13.83 48.32
C LYS A 1062 -11.37 -12.80 48.56
N MET A 1063 -10.51 -13.06 49.54
CA MET A 1063 -9.32 -12.26 49.85
C MET A 1063 -8.05 -13.09 49.61
N LEU A 1064 -7.13 -12.57 48.82
CA LEU A 1064 -5.81 -13.16 48.58
C LEU A 1064 -4.77 -12.43 49.44
N LYS A 1065 -4.03 -13.17 50.26
CA LYS A 1065 -2.91 -12.66 51.06
C LYS A 1065 -1.59 -13.05 50.39
N ASN A 1066 -0.79 -12.04 50.05
CA ASN A 1066 0.54 -12.18 49.44
C ASN A 1066 1.67 -11.93 50.43
#